data_AF-A0A939SZF0-F1
#
_entry.id   AF-A0A939SZF0-F1
#
_cell.length_a   1.000
_cell.length_b   1.000
_cell.length_c   1.000
_cell.angle_alpha   90.00
_cell.angle_beta   90.00
_cell.angle_gamma   90.00
#
_symmetry.space_group_name_H-M   'P 1'
#
loop_
_entity.id
_entity.type
_entity.pdbx_description
1 polymer ?
#
loop_
_entity_poly.entity_id
_entity_poly.type
_entity_poly.pdbx_seq_one_letter_code
_entity_poly.pdbx_strand_id
1 'polypeptide(L)'
;MLQKITKIKNLGVFSEFGWDAALPAFERFNVIYGENGTGKTTLSRLFDCLKTGAHEEYPSLEFKIESESGELVHGRSATRKVRVFNADYVQLNIGQVDGSLKPILVIGEENKTVADLLAADELELERRRAAINAAQGRITSHEAARGKIFSQVAGTISEATIGTTQRTYRKPNAEAAFAALSAQRALTDDELTAHRTTVKQDVMACIDALPVITFRRNDSDLSLDECAKIIEATATELCGRAVISDAVARLRDNADIAKWVEEGHELHQKHRTADCEFCGQAVPANRWMQLEAHFNKADHQLKEEVESALAEISRVKHSLTSFSLPDRLALYSDFRDQYDAGSSSCTQALDKAMEQLRAVESRLTEKLALRTVALELNCAVSFAELANAMKAVAAAIEAHNAKTAGFDAAKETARGALEGHFLYGIKGDVSALDTKIQDEKLAIDLNTIGNEVESKPALAALQAAIAEKKAQISNAHKAGEELTGLLQTFLGRSELVFHSRDDGYRVLRNGKDAKRLSEGERTAIAFIYFIVQLKDQDFNLADGVVVIDDPVSSLDSSSVYQAFAFLKNAVKDAKQVFLLTHNFSFLRLLINWLQNDPASRKQNRLYMLLCRTNAAGRQSTIVGLDKALVEHPTEYHFLFKTLSSFKGDGTIGGCYHIPNVTRKVLETFLDFFVPGKSSLYNKLLEVKFDENKKTAIYKFANDLSHFTGQGFEPGLVQESQKNVAYLLEMIQALAPQHYDGMLAATS
;
A
#
# COMPACT_ATOMS: atom_id res chain seq x y z
N MET A 1 -47.33 -26.27 5.31
CA MET A 1 -47.37 -27.58 4.65
C MET A 1 -48.72 -27.73 4.01
N LEU A 2 -48.79 -28.37 2.85
CA LEU A 2 -50.03 -28.80 2.22
C LEU A 2 -50.62 -29.93 3.09
N GLN A 3 -51.92 -29.87 3.36
CA GLN A 3 -52.61 -30.80 4.25
C GLN A 3 -53.51 -31.75 3.47
N LYS A 4 -54.38 -31.23 2.59
CA LYS A 4 -55.36 -32.05 1.84
C LYS A 4 -55.70 -31.42 0.51
N ILE A 5 -55.85 -32.24 -0.53
CA ILE A 5 -56.44 -31.80 -1.81
C ILE A 5 -57.94 -32.04 -1.73
N THR A 6 -58.70 -31.06 -1.25
CA THR A 6 -60.15 -31.23 -1.04
C THR A 6 -60.93 -31.45 -2.33
N LYS A 7 -60.52 -30.81 -3.43
CA LYS A 7 -61.20 -30.85 -4.72
C LYS A 7 -60.21 -30.67 -5.87
N ILE A 8 -60.40 -31.44 -6.95
CA ILE A 8 -59.86 -31.15 -8.29
C ILE A 8 -61.00 -31.34 -9.31
N LYS A 9 -61.13 -30.43 -10.27
CA LYS A 9 -61.95 -30.62 -11.48
C LYS A 9 -61.20 -30.19 -12.73
N ASN A 10 -61.52 -30.83 -13.85
CA ASN A 10 -61.00 -30.54 -15.18
C ASN A 10 -59.46 -30.68 -15.33
N LEU A 11 -58.85 -31.66 -14.65
CA LEU A 11 -57.41 -31.93 -14.75
C LEU A 11 -57.10 -33.36 -15.21
N GLY A 12 -57.04 -33.58 -16.53
CA GLY A 12 -56.74 -34.90 -17.10
C GLY A 12 -57.63 -36.02 -16.54
N VAL A 13 -57.02 -37.07 -15.96
CA VAL A 13 -57.75 -38.18 -15.30
C VAL A 13 -58.35 -37.81 -13.94
N PHE A 14 -58.07 -36.61 -13.40
CA PHE A 14 -58.77 -36.03 -12.25
C PHE A 14 -59.87 -35.08 -12.73
N SER A 15 -60.83 -35.62 -13.50
CA SER A 15 -61.96 -34.85 -14.04
C SER A 15 -62.91 -34.37 -12.95
N GLU A 16 -63.15 -35.20 -11.94
CA GLU A 16 -63.88 -34.87 -10.72
C GLU A 16 -63.33 -35.68 -9.55
N PHE A 17 -62.47 -35.06 -8.75
CA PHE A 17 -61.85 -35.67 -7.57
C PHE A 17 -62.26 -34.93 -6.29
N GLY A 18 -62.58 -35.70 -5.26
CA GLY A 18 -62.80 -35.23 -3.90
C GLY A 18 -62.01 -36.08 -2.91
N TRP A 19 -61.51 -35.44 -1.85
CA TRP A 19 -60.78 -36.14 -0.78
C TRP A 19 -61.72 -37.03 0.03
N ASP A 20 -61.35 -38.31 0.21
CA ASP A 20 -62.09 -39.21 1.11
C ASP A 20 -61.87 -38.77 2.57
N ALA A 21 -62.96 -38.63 3.33
CA ALA A 21 -62.90 -38.24 4.74
C ALA A 21 -62.12 -39.25 5.61
N ALA A 22 -62.09 -40.52 5.21
CA ALA A 22 -61.31 -41.57 5.88
C ALA A 22 -59.82 -41.53 5.54
N LEU A 23 -59.41 -40.77 4.51
CA LEU A 23 -58.03 -40.68 4.08
C LEU A 23 -57.26 -39.65 4.95
N PRO A 24 -56.16 -40.07 5.63
CA PRO A 24 -55.36 -39.17 6.46
C PRO A 24 -54.81 -37.97 5.67
N ALA A 25 -54.63 -36.83 6.34
CA ALA A 25 -53.97 -35.67 5.75
C ALA A 25 -52.49 -35.97 5.40
N PHE A 26 -51.96 -35.21 4.46
CA PHE A 26 -50.54 -35.19 4.14
C PHE A 26 -49.68 -34.85 5.36
N GLU A 27 -48.48 -35.42 5.38
CA GLU A 27 -47.46 -35.19 6.40
C GLU A 27 -46.21 -34.57 5.75
N ARG A 28 -45.10 -34.54 6.48
CA ARG A 28 -43.80 -34.13 5.95
C ARG A 28 -43.37 -34.98 4.74
N PHE A 29 -43.47 -36.31 4.82
CA PHE A 29 -43.10 -37.20 3.71
C PHE A 29 -44.33 -37.93 3.17
N ASN A 30 -44.61 -37.79 1.88
CA ASN A 30 -45.79 -38.40 1.25
C ASN A 30 -45.34 -39.23 0.05
N VAL A 31 -45.56 -40.54 0.08
CA VAL A 31 -45.28 -41.42 -1.06
C VAL A 31 -46.58 -41.74 -1.75
N ILE A 32 -46.63 -41.59 -3.07
CA ILE A 32 -47.80 -41.87 -3.89
C ILE A 32 -47.39 -42.88 -4.96
N TYR A 33 -47.80 -44.13 -4.77
CA TYR A 33 -47.56 -45.19 -5.74
C TYR A 33 -48.69 -45.28 -6.77
N GLY A 34 -48.39 -45.62 -8.01
CA GLY A 34 -49.45 -45.94 -8.97
C GLY A 34 -48.93 -46.37 -10.32
N GLU A 35 -49.71 -47.17 -11.03
CA GLU A 35 -49.36 -47.64 -12.38
C GLU A 35 -49.25 -46.49 -13.38
N ASN A 36 -48.69 -46.78 -14.56
CA ASN A 36 -48.60 -45.78 -15.63
C ASN A 36 -49.98 -45.36 -16.13
N GLY A 37 -50.13 -44.07 -16.39
CA GLY A 37 -51.42 -43.49 -16.76
C GLY A 37 -52.43 -43.32 -15.63
N THR A 38 -52.09 -43.60 -14.36
CA THR A 38 -53.00 -43.35 -13.21
C THR A 38 -53.07 -41.88 -12.77
N GLY A 39 -52.29 -40.99 -13.39
CA GLY A 39 -52.34 -39.55 -13.12
C GLY A 39 -51.20 -39.01 -12.25
N LYS A 40 -50.14 -39.78 -11.97
CA LYS A 40 -48.96 -39.29 -11.21
C LYS A 40 -48.39 -37.97 -11.76
N THR A 41 -48.06 -37.94 -13.06
CA THR A 41 -47.54 -36.73 -13.71
C THR A 41 -48.56 -35.61 -13.80
N THR A 42 -49.85 -35.94 -13.95
CA THR A 42 -50.92 -34.95 -13.87
C THR A 42 -50.99 -34.31 -12.47
N LEU A 43 -50.77 -35.10 -11.41
CA LEU A 43 -50.74 -34.61 -10.04
C LEU A 43 -49.45 -33.82 -9.74
N SER A 44 -48.29 -34.21 -10.28
CA SER A 44 -47.06 -33.43 -10.13
C SER A 44 -47.16 -32.06 -10.81
N ARG A 45 -47.82 -31.99 -11.98
CA ARG A 45 -48.17 -30.73 -12.66
C ARG A 45 -49.12 -29.85 -11.85
N LEU A 46 -50.08 -30.44 -11.11
CA LEU A 46 -50.90 -29.69 -10.16
C LEU A 46 -50.04 -29.05 -9.07
N PHE A 47 -49.05 -29.76 -8.52
CA PHE A 47 -48.15 -29.16 -7.54
C PHE A 47 -47.28 -28.06 -8.16
N ASP A 48 -46.84 -28.22 -9.41
CA ASP A 48 -46.02 -27.22 -10.09
C ASP A 48 -46.80 -25.92 -10.35
N CYS A 49 -48.07 -26.03 -10.72
CA CYS A 49 -48.94 -24.88 -10.96
C CYS A 49 -49.20 -24.04 -9.68
N LEU A 50 -48.91 -24.56 -8.48
CA LEU A 50 -49.01 -23.78 -7.24
C LEU A 50 -48.04 -22.60 -7.22
N LYS A 51 -46.96 -22.62 -8.02
CA LYS A 51 -46.03 -21.49 -8.15
C LYS A 51 -46.72 -20.24 -8.71
N THR A 52 -47.61 -20.42 -9.68
CA THR A 52 -48.29 -19.35 -10.43
C THR A 52 -49.79 -19.24 -10.10
N GLY A 53 -50.35 -20.27 -9.47
CA GLY A 53 -51.78 -20.40 -9.20
C GLY A 53 -52.63 -20.88 -10.39
N ALA A 54 -52.04 -21.07 -11.57
CA ALA A 54 -52.75 -21.45 -12.79
C ALA A 54 -51.86 -22.34 -13.69
N HIS A 55 -52.50 -23.17 -14.52
CA HIS A 55 -51.82 -24.04 -15.47
C HIS A 55 -52.20 -23.65 -16.90
N GLU A 56 -51.23 -23.33 -17.76
CA GLU A 56 -51.47 -22.82 -19.11
C GLU A 56 -52.29 -23.79 -19.99
N GLU A 57 -51.96 -25.07 -19.95
CA GLU A 57 -52.68 -26.11 -20.71
C GLU A 57 -54.08 -26.47 -20.15
N TYR A 58 -54.40 -26.07 -18.92
CA TYR A 58 -55.67 -26.40 -18.26
C TYR A 58 -56.34 -25.13 -17.71
N PRO A 59 -56.86 -24.24 -18.57
CA PRO A 59 -57.45 -22.97 -18.16
C PRO A 59 -58.74 -23.12 -17.35
N SER A 60 -59.46 -24.23 -17.51
CA SER A 60 -60.69 -24.56 -16.76
C SER A 60 -60.44 -25.34 -15.46
N LEU A 61 -59.17 -25.48 -15.05
CA LEU A 61 -58.77 -26.18 -13.84
C LEU A 61 -59.38 -25.54 -12.60
N GLU A 62 -60.16 -26.30 -11.83
CA GLU A 62 -60.55 -25.92 -10.47
C GLU A 62 -59.83 -26.83 -9.48
N PHE A 63 -59.15 -26.25 -8.49
CA PHE A 63 -58.63 -27.01 -7.36
C PHE A 63 -58.85 -26.26 -6.05
N LYS A 64 -58.87 -27.01 -4.96
CA LYS A 64 -58.88 -26.48 -3.60
C LYS A 64 -57.99 -27.34 -2.72
N ILE A 65 -56.90 -26.76 -2.22
CA ILE A 65 -55.92 -27.43 -1.37
C ILE A 65 -55.84 -26.71 -0.03
N GLU A 66 -56.07 -27.44 1.05
CA GLU A 66 -55.86 -26.96 2.42
C GLU A 66 -54.36 -26.93 2.72
N SER A 67 -53.88 -25.85 3.33
CA SER A 67 -52.49 -25.72 3.77
C SER A 67 -52.41 -24.96 5.10
N GLU A 68 -51.29 -25.14 5.84
CA GLU A 68 -51.01 -24.37 7.07
C GLU A 68 -50.98 -22.85 6.83
N SER A 69 -50.70 -22.42 5.60
CA SER A 69 -50.66 -21.01 5.19
C SER A 69 -52.00 -20.47 4.66
N GLY A 70 -53.08 -21.25 4.76
CA GLY A 70 -54.39 -20.93 4.23
C GLY A 70 -54.77 -21.77 3.00
N GLU A 71 -55.96 -21.52 2.47
CA GLU A 71 -56.50 -22.27 1.35
C GLU A 71 -55.91 -21.83 0.01
N LEU A 72 -55.44 -22.78 -0.79
CA LEU A 72 -54.96 -22.57 -2.15
C LEU A 72 -56.05 -22.94 -3.15
N VAL A 73 -56.35 -21.99 -4.03
CA VAL A 73 -57.36 -22.11 -5.09
C VAL A 73 -56.81 -21.55 -6.40
N HIS A 74 -57.49 -21.83 -7.51
CA HIS A 74 -57.13 -21.31 -8.82
C HIS A 74 -56.92 -19.78 -8.80
N GLY A 75 -55.86 -19.31 -9.48
CA GLY A 75 -55.47 -17.91 -9.58
C GLY A 75 -54.68 -17.36 -8.37
N ARG A 76 -54.42 -18.18 -7.34
CA ARG A 76 -53.59 -17.79 -6.19
C ARG A 76 -52.32 -18.65 -6.12
N SER A 77 -51.16 -18.00 -6.14
CA SER A 77 -49.88 -18.66 -5.92
C SER A 77 -49.71 -19.07 -4.45
N ALA A 78 -48.99 -20.16 -4.22
CA ALA A 78 -48.61 -20.59 -2.90
C ALA A 78 -47.56 -19.64 -2.31
N THR A 79 -47.73 -19.30 -1.03
CA THR A 79 -46.77 -18.48 -0.28
C THR A 79 -45.46 -19.21 -0.03
N ARG A 80 -45.51 -20.53 0.16
CA ARG A 80 -44.32 -21.38 0.26
C ARG A 80 -43.86 -21.81 -1.13
N LYS A 81 -42.56 -21.72 -1.36
CA LYS A 81 -41.95 -22.14 -2.63
C LYS A 81 -42.10 -23.65 -2.82
N VAL A 82 -42.53 -24.04 -4.01
CA VAL A 82 -42.64 -25.43 -4.44
C VAL A 82 -41.61 -25.68 -5.55
N ARG A 83 -40.85 -26.77 -5.48
CA ARG A 83 -39.95 -27.23 -6.54
C ARG A 83 -40.40 -28.62 -6.99
N VAL A 84 -40.63 -28.77 -8.29
CA VAL A 84 -41.16 -30.01 -8.88
C VAL A 84 -40.17 -30.56 -9.89
N PHE A 85 -39.81 -31.82 -9.72
CA PHE A 85 -39.09 -32.63 -10.69
C PHE A 85 -40.09 -33.57 -11.38
N ASN A 86 -40.31 -33.39 -12.68
CA ASN A 86 -41.15 -34.23 -13.51
C ASN A 86 -40.64 -34.22 -14.97
N ALA A 87 -41.34 -34.89 -15.89
CA ALA A 87 -40.95 -34.93 -17.31
C ALA A 87 -40.83 -33.53 -17.95
N ASP A 88 -41.67 -32.57 -17.54
CA ASP A 88 -41.64 -31.19 -18.07
C ASP A 88 -40.36 -30.47 -17.60
N TYR A 89 -39.95 -30.67 -16.35
CA TYR A 89 -38.68 -30.17 -15.82
C TYR A 89 -37.48 -30.72 -16.60
N VAL A 90 -37.47 -32.03 -16.89
CA VAL A 90 -36.40 -32.65 -17.71
C VAL A 90 -36.38 -32.03 -19.10
N GLN A 91 -37.54 -31.85 -19.74
CA GLN A 91 -37.64 -31.27 -21.07
C GLN A 91 -37.22 -29.80 -21.12
N LEU A 92 -37.65 -28.99 -20.14
CA LEU A 92 -37.34 -27.56 -20.05
C LEU A 92 -35.82 -27.33 -19.95
N ASN A 93 -35.15 -28.11 -19.10
CA ASN A 93 -33.75 -27.88 -18.75
C ASN A 93 -32.75 -28.62 -19.65
N ILE A 94 -33.12 -29.78 -20.22
CA ILE A 94 -32.21 -30.59 -21.05
C ILE A 94 -32.55 -30.52 -22.56
N GLY A 95 -33.80 -30.21 -22.94
CA GLY A 95 -34.24 -30.12 -24.34
C GLY A 95 -34.72 -31.45 -24.96
N GLN A 96 -35.01 -31.44 -26.26
CA GLN A 96 -35.48 -32.61 -27.06
C GLN A 96 -34.32 -33.47 -27.62
N VAL A 97 -34.65 -34.65 -28.16
CA VAL A 97 -33.71 -35.71 -28.62
C VAL A 97 -32.80 -35.28 -29.78
N ASP A 98 -33.18 -34.25 -30.53
CA ASP A 98 -32.40 -33.73 -31.66
C ASP A 98 -31.91 -32.30 -31.41
N GLY A 99 -30.60 -32.15 -31.16
CA GLY A 99 -29.93 -30.86 -31.03
C GLY A 99 -28.79 -30.86 -30.01
N SER A 100 -27.92 -29.84 -30.07
CA SER A 100 -26.97 -29.56 -29.00
C SER A 100 -27.74 -29.26 -27.72
N LEU A 101 -27.39 -29.95 -26.62
CA LEU A 101 -27.93 -29.69 -25.28
C LEU A 101 -27.94 -28.18 -25.02
N LYS A 102 -29.09 -27.66 -24.56
CA LYS A 102 -29.13 -26.28 -24.07
C LYS A 102 -28.08 -26.15 -22.95
N PRO A 103 -27.30 -25.06 -22.92
CA PRO A 103 -26.42 -24.80 -21.79
C PRO A 103 -27.26 -24.87 -20.51
N ILE A 104 -26.82 -25.69 -19.56
CA ILE A 104 -27.46 -25.75 -18.26
C ILE A 104 -27.06 -24.45 -17.55
N LEU A 105 -27.97 -23.46 -17.57
CA LEU A 105 -27.79 -22.16 -16.93
C LEU A 105 -27.85 -22.34 -15.41
N VAL A 106 -26.71 -22.69 -14.83
CA VAL A 106 -26.33 -22.29 -13.47
C VAL A 106 -25.26 -21.24 -13.71
N ILE A 107 -25.58 -19.95 -13.57
CA ILE A 107 -24.56 -18.88 -13.56
C ILE A 107 -23.83 -18.73 -14.92
N GLY A 108 -24.59 -18.60 -16.03
CA GLY A 108 -24.03 -18.48 -17.39
C GLY A 108 -23.96 -17.03 -17.89
N GLU A 109 -25.08 -16.32 -17.91
CA GLU A 109 -25.13 -14.95 -18.45
C GLU A 109 -24.29 -13.96 -17.62
N GLU A 110 -24.28 -14.09 -16.30
CA GLU A 110 -23.44 -13.24 -15.43
C GLU A 110 -21.94 -13.43 -15.70
N ASN A 111 -21.49 -14.66 -16.00
CA ASN A 111 -20.07 -14.96 -16.20
C ASN A 111 -19.51 -14.40 -17.52
N LYS A 112 -20.32 -14.39 -18.60
CA LYS A 112 -19.91 -13.77 -19.87
C LYS A 112 -19.74 -12.26 -19.72
N THR A 113 -20.69 -11.60 -19.05
CA THR A 113 -20.59 -10.16 -18.77
C THR A 113 -19.38 -9.86 -17.88
N VAL A 114 -19.11 -10.69 -16.87
CA VAL A 114 -17.92 -10.56 -16.01
C VAL A 114 -16.61 -10.76 -16.80
N ALA A 115 -16.57 -11.69 -17.76
CA ALA A 115 -15.40 -11.90 -18.61
C ALA A 115 -15.13 -10.74 -19.58
N ASP A 116 -16.17 -10.19 -20.21
CA ASP A 116 -16.05 -9.01 -21.08
C ASP A 116 -15.59 -7.78 -20.30
N LEU A 117 -16.14 -7.57 -19.10
CA LEU A 117 -15.71 -6.50 -18.19
C LEU A 117 -14.28 -6.69 -17.70
N LEU A 118 -13.87 -7.93 -17.40
CA LEU A 118 -12.49 -8.26 -17.01
C LEU A 118 -11.51 -7.89 -18.12
N ALA A 119 -11.81 -8.23 -19.38
CA ALA A 119 -10.96 -7.89 -20.52
C ALA A 119 -10.83 -6.36 -20.70
N ALA A 120 -11.93 -5.62 -20.52
CA ALA A 120 -11.93 -4.15 -20.57
C ALA A 120 -11.08 -3.54 -19.43
N ASP A 121 -11.24 -4.04 -18.19
CA ASP A 121 -10.49 -3.57 -17.03
C ASP A 121 -8.98 -3.86 -17.16
N GLU A 122 -8.60 -5.03 -17.68
CA GLU A 122 -7.20 -5.40 -17.92
C GLU A 122 -6.55 -4.48 -18.97
N LEU A 123 -7.28 -4.15 -20.05
CA LEU A 123 -6.81 -3.22 -21.07
C LEU A 123 -6.59 -1.81 -20.48
N GLU A 124 -7.52 -1.33 -19.66
CA GLU A 124 -7.39 -0.03 -18.99
C GLU A 124 -6.23 -0.01 -17.98
N LEU A 125 -6.01 -1.10 -17.24
CA LEU A 125 -4.89 -1.23 -16.31
C LEU A 125 -3.55 -1.09 -17.04
N GLU A 126 -3.38 -1.79 -18.16
CA GLU A 126 -2.16 -1.72 -18.97
C GLU A 126 -1.96 -0.32 -19.57
N ARG A 127 -3.04 0.31 -20.06
CA ARG A 127 -2.98 1.68 -20.57
C ARG A 127 -2.49 2.67 -19.51
N ARG A 128 -3.01 2.60 -18.28
CA ARG A 128 -2.61 3.49 -17.18
C ARG A 128 -1.16 3.23 -16.73
N ARG A 129 -0.74 1.97 -16.64
CA ARG A 129 0.66 1.61 -16.35
C ARG A 129 1.62 2.17 -17.39
N ALA A 130 1.28 2.06 -18.67
CA ALA A 130 2.08 2.63 -19.75
C ALA A 130 2.17 4.17 -19.63
N ALA A 131 1.06 4.84 -19.31
CA ALA A 131 1.05 6.30 -19.10
C ALA A 131 1.92 6.73 -17.91
N ILE A 132 1.83 6.03 -16.77
CA ILE A 132 2.65 6.29 -15.57
C ILE A 132 4.14 6.13 -15.90
N ASN A 133 4.52 5.03 -16.55
CA ASN A 133 5.92 4.78 -16.93
C ASN A 133 6.46 5.84 -17.89
N ALA A 134 5.64 6.28 -18.85
CA ALA A 134 6.03 7.34 -19.78
C ALA A 134 6.25 8.69 -19.07
N ALA A 135 5.36 9.05 -18.13
CA ALA A 135 5.50 10.26 -17.31
C ALA A 135 6.75 10.21 -16.42
N GLN A 136 7.03 9.07 -15.80
CA GLN A 136 8.25 8.86 -14.99
C GLN A 136 9.54 9.05 -15.83
N GLY A 137 9.53 8.56 -17.07
CA GLY A 137 10.61 8.77 -18.02
C GLY A 137 10.82 10.25 -18.36
N ARG A 138 9.73 11.01 -18.56
CA ARG A 138 9.79 12.46 -18.82
C ARG A 138 10.29 13.25 -17.60
N ILE A 139 9.86 12.92 -16.39
CA ILE A 139 10.38 13.52 -15.14
C ILE A 139 11.89 13.37 -15.06
N THR A 140 12.39 12.15 -15.29
CA THR A 140 13.83 11.86 -15.26
C THR A 140 14.61 12.73 -16.26
N SER A 141 14.06 12.90 -17.47
CA SER A 141 14.65 13.76 -18.50
C SER A 141 14.66 15.25 -18.10
N HIS A 142 13.57 15.75 -17.53
CA HIS A 142 13.46 17.13 -17.06
C HIS A 142 14.39 17.42 -15.88
N GLU A 143 14.51 16.50 -14.92
CA GLU A 143 15.47 16.62 -13.81
C GLU A 143 16.92 16.64 -14.29
N ALA A 144 17.26 15.81 -15.29
CA ALA A 144 18.58 15.83 -15.90
C ALA A 144 18.87 17.17 -16.61
N ALA A 145 17.90 17.71 -17.36
CA ALA A 145 18.01 19.03 -18.00
C ALA A 145 18.18 20.15 -16.96
N ARG A 146 17.38 20.14 -15.89
CA ARG A 146 17.47 21.07 -14.77
C ARG A 146 18.85 21.00 -14.12
N GLY A 147 19.37 19.79 -13.88
CA GLY A 147 20.71 19.58 -13.35
C GLY A 147 21.84 20.09 -14.25
N LYS A 148 21.65 20.07 -15.57
CA LYS A 148 22.60 20.63 -16.54
C LYS A 148 22.66 22.15 -16.45
N ILE A 149 21.51 22.82 -16.32
CA ILE A 149 21.44 24.29 -16.14
C ILE A 149 22.21 24.70 -14.87
N PHE A 150 21.98 24.02 -13.75
CA PHE A 150 22.69 24.30 -12.50
C PHE A 150 24.20 24.03 -12.60
N SER A 151 24.61 22.99 -13.33
CA SER A 151 26.04 22.73 -13.59
C SER A 151 26.69 23.85 -14.42
N GLN A 152 25.99 24.35 -15.44
CA GLN A 152 26.47 25.42 -16.30
C GLN A 152 26.58 26.75 -15.55
N VAL A 153 25.53 27.16 -14.82
CA VAL A 153 25.56 28.42 -14.04
C VAL A 153 26.61 28.37 -12.94
N ALA A 154 26.84 27.20 -12.32
CA ALA A 154 27.89 27.04 -11.32
C ALA A 154 29.28 27.28 -11.91
N GLY A 155 29.53 26.82 -13.16
CA GLY A 155 30.74 27.14 -13.89
C GLY A 155 30.91 28.64 -14.13
N THR A 156 29.86 29.31 -14.59
CA THR A 156 29.87 30.78 -14.83
C THR A 156 30.09 31.57 -13.54
N ILE A 157 29.42 31.21 -12.45
CA ILE A 157 29.61 31.84 -11.14
C ILE A 157 31.03 31.61 -10.64
N SER A 158 31.56 30.39 -10.78
CA SER A 158 32.95 30.10 -10.43
C SER A 158 33.89 31.00 -11.22
N GLU A 159 33.77 31.08 -12.54
CA GLU A 159 34.60 31.95 -13.38
C GLU A 159 34.52 33.44 -12.99
N ALA A 160 33.32 33.93 -12.68
CA ALA A 160 33.09 35.32 -12.32
C ALA A 160 33.58 35.68 -10.91
N THR A 161 33.72 34.70 -10.02
CA THR A 161 34.08 34.89 -8.59
C THR A 161 35.48 34.41 -8.22
N ILE A 162 36.24 33.86 -9.19
CA ILE A 162 37.64 33.46 -9.00
C ILE A 162 38.49 34.67 -8.59
N GLY A 163 39.03 34.57 -7.37
CA GLY A 163 40.23 35.25 -6.90
C GLY A 163 41.31 34.22 -6.50
N THR A 164 42.37 34.66 -5.81
CA THR A 164 43.58 33.89 -5.44
C THR A 164 43.36 32.62 -4.60
N THR A 165 42.14 32.30 -4.16
CA THR A 165 41.80 31.06 -3.43
C THR A 165 40.65 30.30 -4.10
N GLN A 166 40.95 29.10 -4.58
CA GLN A 166 39.97 28.17 -5.17
C GLN A 166 39.02 27.62 -4.10
N ARG A 167 37.86 28.25 -3.90
CA ARG A 167 36.69 27.53 -3.40
C ARG A 167 35.96 26.93 -4.61
N THR A 168 35.79 25.62 -4.62
CA THR A 168 35.11 24.89 -5.68
C THR A 168 33.60 25.15 -5.62
N TYR A 169 33.13 26.18 -6.32
CA TYR A 169 31.70 26.42 -6.52
C TYR A 169 31.13 25.39 -7.51
N ARG A 170 30.21 24.53 -7.06
CA ARG A 170 29.68 23.40 -7.84
C ARG A 170 28.15 23.41 -7.86
N LYS A 171 27.55 22.51 -8.65
CA LYS A 171 26.11 22.35 -8.81
C LYS A 171 25.32 22.44 -7.47
N PRO A 172 25.68 21.72 -6.39
CA PRO A 172 24.91 21.78 -5.13
C PRO A 172 24.92 23.17 -4.48
N ASN A 173 26.00 23.94 -4.66
CA ASN A 173 26.07 25.32 -4.16
C ASN A 173 25.06 26.20 -4.90
N ALA A 174 25.02 26.10 -6.23
CA ALA A 174 24.07 26.83 -7.06
C ALA A 174 22.61 26.46 -6.75
N GLU A 175 22.31 25.18 -6.50
CA GLU A 175 20.97 24.73 -6.11
C GLU A 175 20.54 25.31 -4.74
N ALA A 176 21.42 25.28 -3.75
CA ALA A 176 21.14 25.84 -2.42
C ALA A 176 20.97 27.36 -2.45
N ALA A 177 21.84 28.07 -3.17
CA ALA A 177 21.77 29.52 -3.31
C ALA A 177 20.52 29.94 -4.10
N PHE A 178 20.13 29.20 -5.15
CA PHE A 178 18.90 29.45 -5.91
C PHE A 178 17.65 29.27 -5.05
N ALA A 179 17.62 28.26 -4.17
CA ALA A 179 16.51 28.05 -3.25
C ALA A 179 16.38 29.19 -2.22
N ALA A 180 17.50 29.81 -1.83
CA ALA A 180 17.54 30.96 -0.93
C ALA A 180 17.35 32.32 -1.64
N LEU A 181 17.24 32.34 -2.97
CA LEU A 181 17.18 33.56 -3.78
C LEU A 181 15.89 34.35 -3.50
N SER A 182 16.00 35.40 -2.69
CA SER A 182 14.88 36.28 -2.37
C SER A 182 15.00 37.62 -3.11
N ALA A 183 14.07 37.85 -4.05
CA ALA A 183 13.80 39.13 -4.71
C ALA A 183 14.98 39.90 -5.34
N GLN A 184 16.08 39.24 -5.73
CA GLN A 184 17.16 39.91 -6.45
C GLN A 184 16.77 40.25 -7.90
N ARG A 185 17.38 41.31 -8.44
CA ARG A 185 17.27 41.72 -9.85
C ARG A 185 18.58 41.46 -10.59
N ALA A 186 18.54 41.42 -11.92
CA ALA A 186 19.75 41.49 -12.71
C ALA A 186 20.50 42.82 -12.44
N LEU A 187 21.79 42.71 -12.13
CA LEU A 187 22.74 43.82 -12.15
C LEU A 187 22.86 44.43 -13.55
N THR A 188 23.13 45.73 -13.63
CA THR A 188 23.52 46.42 -14.88
C THR A 188 24.96 46.06 -15.28
N ASP A 189 25.36 46.34 -16.53
CA ASP A 189 26.73 46.07 -17.00
C ASP A 189 27.80 46.82 -16.19
N ASP A 190 27.50 48.04 -15.75
CA ASP A 190 28.37 48.85 -14.90
C ASP A 190 28.52 48.24 -13.50
N GLU A 191 27.40 47.82 -12.87
CA GLU A 191 27.39 47.15 -11.57
C GLU A 191 28.16 45.81 -11.63
N LEU A 192 27.94 45.04 -12.70
CA LEU A 192 28.63 43.77 -12.93
C LEU A 192 30.14 43.95 -13.07
N THR A 193 30.57 44.99 -13.80
CA THR A 193 31.98 45.31 -14.01
C THR A 193 32.64 45.79 -12.71
N ALA A 194 31.95 46.62 -11.93
CA ALA A 194 32.43 47.08 -10.63
C ALA A 194 32.66 45.89 -9.67
N HIS A 195 31.67 45.00 -9.50
CA HIS A 195 31.79 43.85 -8.62
C HIS A 195 32.88 42.86 -9.07
N ARG A 196 33.01 42.59 -10.37
CA ARG A 196 34.11 41.77 -10.92
C ARG A 196 35.48 42.37 -10.61
N THR A 197 35.60 43.69 -10.67
CA THR A 197 36.84 44.40 -10.36
C THR A 197 37.19 44.27 -8.87
N THR A 198 36.21 44.46 -7.97
CA THR A 198 36.39 44.28 -6.52
C THR A 198 36.84 42.87 -6.15
N VAL A 199 36.27 41.82 -6.77
CA VAL A 199 36.66 40.43 -6.50
C VAL A 199 38.09 40.12 -6.95
N LYS A 200 38.52 40.71 -8.08
CA LYS A 200 39.85 40.49 -8.69
C LYS A 200 40.97 41.35 -8.09
N GLN A 201 40.65 42.40 -7.35
CA GLN A 201 41.66 43.24 -6.71
C GLN A 201 42.46 42.43 -5.67
N ASP A 202 43.77 42.65 -5.56
CA ASP A 202 44.60 42.04 -4.52
C ASP A 202 44.64 42.91 -3.25
N VAL A 203 44.71 42.25 -2.10
CA VAL A 203 44.85 42.93 -0.81
C VAL A 203 46.28 43.44 -0.67
N MET A 204 46.45 44.70 -0.23
CA MET A 204 47.76 45.24 0.15
C MET A 204 47.96 45.06 1.65
N ALA A 205 49.22 44.88 2.09
CA ALA A 205 49.54 44.77 3.50
C ALA A 205 49.31 46.10 4.23
N CYS A 206 48.90 46.04 5.49
CA CYS A 206 48.84 47.24 6.33
C CYS A 206 50.23 47.87 6.45
N ILE A 207 50.25 49.19 6.53
CA ILE A 207 51.46 49.98 6.77
C ILE A 207 51.51 50.32 8.26
N ASP A 208 52.68 50.14 8.87
CA ASP A 208 52.91 50.49 10.27
C ASP A 208 52.64 51.99 10.52
N ALA A 209 52.21 52.31 11.74
CA ALA A 209 51.99 53.70 12.14
C ALA A 209 53.29 54.52 12.04
N LEU A 210 53.17 55.79 11.65
CA LEU A 210 54.30 56.68 11.51
C LEU A 210 55.03 56.84 12.87
N PRO A 211 56.37 56.71 12.93
CA PRO A 211 57.09 56.81 14.19
C PRO A 211 56.97 58.22 14.78
N VAL A 212 56.68 58.30 16.08
CA VAL A 212 56.61 59.57 16.80
C VAL A 212 58.03 60.06 17.07
N ILE A 213 58.34 61.29 16.66
CA ILE A 213 59.63 61.93 16.99
C ILE A 213 59.51 62.52 18.39
N THR A 214 60.21 61.92 19.36
CA THR A 214 60.31 62.40 20.74
C THR A 214 61.76 62.74 21.09
N PHE A 215 61.96 63.75 21.93
CA PHE A 215 63.29 64.15 22.40
C PHE A 215 63.43 63.91 23.89
N ARG A 216 64.50 63.25 24.32
CA ARG A 216 64.71 62.96 25.75
C ARG A 216 65.49 64.08 26.44
N ARG A 217 64.92 64.66 27.50
CA ARG A 217 65.57 65.60 28.41
C ARG A 217 65.21 65.25 29.86
N ASN A 218 66.20 65.06 30.73
CA ASN A 218 66.00 64.74 32.16
C ASN A 218 64.94 63.64 32.41
N ASP A 219 65.06 62.51 31.71
CA ASP A 219 64.15 61.35 31.78
C ASP A 219 62.69 61.59 31.35
N SER A 220 62.40 62.72 30.70
CA SER A 220 61.10 63.00 30.08
C SER A 220 61.20 63.04 28.56
N ASP A 221 60.20 62.47 27.88
CA ASP A 221 60.04 62.57 26.44
C ASP A 221 59.28 63.85 26.09
N LEU A 222 59.92 64.72 25.32
CA LEU A 222 59.39 65.99 24.85
C LEU A 222 58.81 65.82 23.45
N SER A 223 57.65 66.44 23.21
CA SER A 223 57.09 66.61 21.87
C SER A 223 57.93 67.59 21.03
N LEU A 224 57.68 67.60 19.72
CA LEU A 224 58.30 68.56 18.79
C LEU A 224 58.10 70.03 19.23
N ASP A 225 56.90 70.39 19.70
CA ASP A 225 56.58 71.75 20.13
C ASP A 225 57.29 72.13 21.45
N GLU A 226 57.30 71.22 22.43
CA GLU A 226 58.01 71.43 23.69
C GLU A 226 59.52 71.55 23.47
N CYS A 227 60.09 70.71 22.61
CA CYS A 227 61.51 70.74 22.25
C CYS A 227 61.90 72.08 21.60
N ALA A 228 61.13 72.55 20.60
CA ALA A 228 61.38 73.82 19.93
C ALA A 228 61.38 75.00 20.92
N LYS A 229 60.36 75.08 21.78
CA LYS A 229 60.23 76.12 22.82
C LYS A 229 61.38 76.08 23.82
N ILE A 230 61.80 74.89 24.23
CA ILE A 230 62.91 74.72 25.16
C ILE A 230 64.23 75.20 24.54
N ILE A 231 64.51 74.84 23.28
CA ILE A 231 65.72 75.28 22.58
C ILE A 231 65.75 76.80 22.45
N GLU A 232 64.64 77.41 22.01
CA GLU A 232 64.52 78.86 21.87
C GLU A 232 64.69 79.58 23.20
N ALA A 233 64.01 79.13 24.26
CA ALA A 233 64.10 79.73 25.59
C ALA A 233 65.51 79.60 26.18
N THR A 234 66.12 78.41 26.07
CA THR A 234 67.49 78.16 26.56
C THR A 234 68.49 79.02 25.80
N ALA A 235 68.39 79.08 24.47
CA ALA A 235 69.30 79.89 23.68
C ALA A 235 69.12 81.40 23.93
N THR A 236 67.89 81.87 24.12
CA THR A 236 67.59 83.27 24.44
C THR A 236 68.21 83.68 25.78
N GLU A 237 68.04 82.84 26.80
CA GLU A 237 68.60 83.08 28.14
C GLU A 237 70.14 83.11 28.10
N LEU A 238 70.76 82.11 27.48
CA LEU A 238 72.21 81.99 27.43
C LEU A 238 72.86 83.10 26.59
N CYS A 239 72.26 83.46 25.45
CA CYS A 239 72.74 84.57 24.63
C CYS A 239 72.62 85.91 25.36
N GLY A 240 71.53 86.13 26.10
CA GLY A 240 71.27 87.39 26.82
C GLY A 240 72.16 87.64 28.04
N ARG A 241 72.83 86.61 28.57
CA ARG A 241 73.72 86.74 29.74
C ARG A 241 75.03 87.42 29.40
N ALA A 242 75.44 88.43 30.17
CA ALA A 242 76.78 89.01 30.12
C ALA A 242 77.49 88.79 31.45
N VAL A 243 78.66 88.16 31.42
CA VAL A 243 79.49 88.01 32.63
C VAL A 243 80.26 89.32 32.84
N ILE A 244 79.95 90.03 33.92
CA ILE A 244 80.71 91.21 34.34
C ILE A 244 82.02 90.73 34.95
N SER A 245 83.13 90.93 34.24
CA SER A 245 84.46 90.92 34.85
C SER A 245 85.05 92.33 34.83
N ASP A 246 85.96 92.63 35.75
CA ASP A 246 86.92 93.74 35.62
C ASP A 246 87.84 93.43 34.44
N ALA A 247 87.27 93.49 33.24
CA ALA A 247 87.80 92.85 32.06
C ALA A 247 89.10 93.53 31.64
N VAL A 248 90.13 92.72 31.41
CA VAL A 248 91.30 93.14 30.66
C VAL A 248 90.82 93.44 29.24
N ALA A 249 90.69 94.72 28.87
CA ALA A 249 90.13 95.17 27.58
C ALA A 249 90.71 94.42 26.36
N ARG A 250 92.02 94.14 26.38
CA ARG A 250 92.71 93.38 25.33
C ARG A 250 92.13 91.97 25.11
N LEU A 251 91.71 91.28 26.17
CA LEU A 251 91.13 89.93 26.06
C LEU A 251 89.69 90.00 25.55
N ARG A 252 88.90 90.97 26.00
CA ARG A 252 87.55 91.21 25.46
C ARG A 252 87.57 91.48 23.95
N ASP A 253 88.51 92.31 23.50
CA ASP A 253 88.52 92.81 22.13
C ASP A 253 89.22 91.83 21.16
N ASN A 254 89.84 90.74 21.66
CA ASN A 254 90.58 89.75 20.85
C ASN A 254 90.29 88.33 21.35
N ALA A 255 89.27 87.67 20.76
CA ALA A 255 88.78 86.37 21.21
C ALA A 255 89.81 85.23 21.10
N ASP A 256 90.68 85.27 20.09
CA ASP A 256 91.79 84.34 19.90
C ASP A 256 92.83 84.46 21.03
N ILE A 257 93.18 85.69 21.39
CA ILE A 257 94.07 85.99 22.53
C ILE A 257 93.39 85.61 23.85
N ALA A 258 92.10 85.89 24.01
CA ALA A 258 91.34 85.50 25.20
C ALA A 258 91.41 84.00 25.44
N LYS A 259 91.13 83.21 24.39
CA LYS A 259 91.19 81.74 24.43
C LYS A 259 92.59 81.25 24.79
N TRP A 260 93.63 81.76 24.12
CA TRP A 260 95.01 81.39 24.43
C TRP A 260 95.41 81.74 25.88
N VAL A 261 94.99 82.91 26.37
CA VAL A 261 95.28 83.34 27.74
C VAL A 261 94.47 82.57 28.77
N GLU A 262 93.24 82.14 28.45
CA GLU A 262 92.41 81.24 29.27
C GLU A 262 93.08 79.88 29.42
N GLU A 263 93.42 79.25 28.29
CA GLU A 263 94.13 77.96 28.25
C GLU A 263 95.47 78.05 28.98
N GLY A 264 96.22 79.13 28.73
CA GLY A 264 97.44 79.44 29.45
C GLY A 264 97.18 79.54 30.96
N HIS A 265 96.23 80.37 31.39
CA HIS A 265 95.89 80.56 32.80
C HIS A 265 95.54 79.25 33.50
N GLU A 266 94.71 78.41 32.89
CA GLU A 266 94.37 77.07 33.41
C GLU A 266 95.61 76.18 33.57
N LEU A 267 96.52 76.18 32.59
CA LEU A 267 97.77 75.42 32.65
C LEU A 267 98.65 75.87 33.83
N HIS A 268 98.79 77.18 34.05
CA HIS A 268 99.59 77.70 35.16
C HIS A 268 98.95 77.36 36.52
N GLN A 269 97.63 77.44 36.65
CA GLN A 269 96.93 76.97 37.87
C GLN A 269 97.15 75.48 38.13
N LYS A 270 97.06 74.66 37.07
CA LYS A 270 97.26 73.21 37.15
C LYS A 270 98.68 72.84 37.58
N HIS A 271 99.69 73.52 37.06
CA HIS A 271 101.10 73.26 37.35
C HIS A 271 101.63 74.03 38.58
N ARG A 272 100.82 74.94 39.15
CA ARG A 272 101.13 75.75 40.34
C ARG A 272 102.41 76.59 40.19
N THR A 273 102.62 77.17 39.00
CA THR A 273 103.79 78.00 38.70
C THR A 273 103.44 79.49 38.76
N ALA A 274 104.31 80.28 39.39
CA ALA A 274 104.20 81.74 39.44
C ALA A 274 104.91 82.42 38.25
N ASP A 275 105.76 81.66 37.56
CA ASP A 275 106.51 82.07 36.39
C ASP A 275 105.70 81.76 35.12
N CYS A 276 105.80 82.63 34.13
CA CYS A 276 105.15 82.44 32.85
C CYS A 276 105.78 81.27 32.09
N GLU A 277 105.02 80.22 31.78
CA GLU A 277 105.47 79.06 31.01
C GLU A 277 105.89 79.40 29.58
N PHE A 278 105.56 80.60 29.09
CA PHE A 278 105.99 81.04 27.76
C PHE A 278 107.41 81.64 27.77
N CYS A 279 107.72 82.53 28.72
CA CYS A 279 108.99 83.26 28.73
C CYS A 279 109.89 82.97 29.93
N GLY A 280 109.44 82.18 30.90
CA GLY A 280 110.15 81.82 32.12
C GLY A 280 110.31 82.95 33.15
N GLN A 281 109.64 84.09 32.97
CA GLN A 281 109.70 85.21 33.91
C GLN A 281 108.53 85.20 34.91
N ALA A 282 108.80 85.60 36.15
CA ALA A 282 107.78 85.79 37.19
C ALA A 282 106.65 86.72 36.71
N VAL A 283 105.41 86.24 36.75
CA VAL A 283 104.25 87.05 36.37
C VAL A 283 103.85 87.94 37.56
N PRO A 284 103.68 89.25 37.34
CA PRO A 284 103.29 90.16 38.42
C PRO A 284 101.97 89.75 39.11
N ALA A 285 101.92 89.82 40.44
CA ALA A 285 100.74 89.41 41.22
C ALA A 285 99.46 90.17 40.82
N ASN A 286 99.57 91.45 40.46
CA ASN A 286 98.43 92.22 39.95
C ASN A 286 97.91 91.69 38.60
N ARG A 287 98.77 91.08 37.78
CA ARG A 287 98.38 90.48 36.51
C ARG A 287 97.61 89.18 36.73
N TRP A 288 98.03 88.35 37.69
CA TRP A 288 97.26 87.16 38.10
C TRP A 288 95.88 87.55 38.60
N MET A 289 95.79 88.54 39.49
CA MET A 289 94.52 89.03 40.01
C MET A 289 93.59 89.54 38.90
N GLN A 290 94.12 90.24 37.88
CA GLN A 290 93.34 90.67 36.72
C GLN A 290 92.83 89.49 35.87
N LEU A 291 93.62 88.43 35.71
CA LEU A 291 93.24 87.24 34.95
C LEU A 291 92.21 86.38 35.72
N GLU A 292 92.40 86.20 37.02
CA GLU A 292 91.45 85.50 37.90
C GLU A 292 90.10 86.23 37.99
N ALA A 293 90.13 87.57 38.04
CA ALA A 293 88.92 88.38 37.97
C ALA A 293 88.21 88.26 36.60
N HIS A 294 88.98 88.08 35.51
CA HIS A 294 88.46 87.92 34.15
C HIS A 294 87.82 86.53 33.92
N PHE A 295 88.51 85.46 34.32
CA PHE A 295 88.04 84.07 34.21
C PHE A 295 87.41 83.58 35.52
N ASN A 296 86.38 84.29 35.97
CA ASN A 296 85.70 83.95 37.21
C ASN A 296 84.76 82.75 37.03
N LYS A 297 84.22 82.25 38.16
CA LYS A 297 83.29 81.10 38.18
C LYS A 297 82.07 81.26 37.26
N ALA A 298 81.59 82.49 37.06
CA ALA A 298 80.42 82.75 36.22
C ALA A 298 80.72 82.63 34.72
N ASP A 299 81.96 82.90 34.28
CA ASP A 299 82.40 82.69 32.89
C ASP A 299 82.47 81.20 32.54
N HIS A 300 83.11 80.40 33.41
CA HIS A 300 83.18 78.95 33.25
C HIS A 300 81.79 78.30 33.24
N GLN A 301 80.89 78.73 34.14
CA GLN A 301 79.53 78.20 34.18
C GLN A 301 78.75 78.51 32.90
N LEU A 302 78.85 79.74 32.36
CA LEU A 302 78.19 80.10 31.11
C LEU A 302 78.74 79.28 29.92
N LYS A 303 80.06 79.00 29.90
CA LYS A 303 80.69 78.15 28.88
C LYS A 303 80.12 76.73 28.90
N GLU A 304 80.08 76.09 30.06
CA GLU A 304 79.53 74.73 30.22
C GLU A 304 78.05 74.66 29.83
N GLU A 305 77.25 75.67 30.20
CA GLU A 305 75.83 75.75 29.86
C GLU A 305 75.59 75.92 28.35
N VAL A 306 76.40 76.76 27.68
CA VAL A 306 76.36 76.94 26.21
C VAL A 306 76.80 75.67 25.47
N GLU A 307 77.89 75.01 25.91
CA GLU A 307 78.34 73.75 25.32
C GLU A 307 77.30 72.63 25.50
N SER A 308 76.64 72.56 26.65
CA SER A 308 75.54 71.63 26.91
C SER A 308 74.36 71.86 25.97
N ALA A 309 73.96 73.13 25.76
CA ALA A 309 72.89 73.49 24.83
C ALA A 309 73.24 73.13 23.37
N LEU A 310 74.49 73.34 22.94
CA LEU A 310 74.98 72.92 21.62
C LEU A 310 74.93 71.39 21.44
N ALA A 311 75.29 70.63 22.46
CA ALA A 311 75.17 69.17 22.46
C ALA A 311 73.71 68.71 22.39
N GLU A 312 72.78 69.42 23.06
CA GLU A 312 71.34 69.16 22.98
C GLU A 312 70.79 69.38 21.57
N ILE A 313 71.14 70.51 20.93
CA ILE A 313 70.76 70.82 19.55
C ILE A 313 71.29 69.75 18.58
N SER A 314 72.52 69.28 18.78
CA SER A 314 73.12 68.23 17.95
C SER A 314 72.34 66.91 18.03
N ARG A 315 71.87 66.52 19.22
CA ARG A 315 71.01 65.33 19.40
C ARG A 315 69.67 65.51 18.68
N VAL A 316 69.05 66.68 18.80
CA VAL A 316 67.78 67.00 18.13
C VAL A 316 67.92 66.91 16.61
N LYS A 317 68.98 67.49 16.05
CA LYS A 317 69.29 67.39 14.61
C LYS A 317 69.43 65.93 14.18
N HIS A 318 70.16 65.12 14.94
CA HIS A 318 70.34 63.70 14.63
C HIS A 318 69.00 62.95 14.57
N SER A 319 68.13 63.14 15.56
CA SER A 319 66.79 62.54 15.59
C SER A 319 65.95 62.95 14.37
N LEU A 320 65.97 64.23 13.98
CA LEU A 320 65.26 64.71 12.78
C LEU A 320 65.80 64.08 11.49
N THR A 321 67.12 63.96 11.34
CA THR A 321 67.72 63.31 10.16
C THR A 321 67.47 61.80 10.08
N SER A 322 67.22 61.13 11.21
CA SER A 322 66.96 59.68 11.24
C SER A 322 65.52 59.31 10.86
N PHE A 323 64.62 60.29 10.79
CA PHE A 323 63.22 60.08 10.46
C PHE A 323 63.03 59.79 8.97
N SER A 324 62.26 58.74 8.65
CA SER A 324 61.95 58.34 7.28
C SER A 324 60.46 58.06 7.11
N LEU A 325 59.97 58.28 5.89
CA LEU A 325 58.59 58.00 5.50
C LEU A 325 58.51 56.64 4.78
N PRO A 326 57.38 55.92 4.90
CA PRO A 326 57.13 54.70 4.11
C PRO A 326 57.19 54.91 2.59
N ASP A 327 57.37 53.82 1.83
CA ASP A 327 57.33 53.85 0.36
C ASP A 327 55.89 54.14 -0.13
N ARG A 328 55.73 55.10 -1.05
CA ARG A 328 54.48 55.44 -1.74
C ARG A 328 53.80 54.20 -2.33
N LEU A 329 54.56 53.27 -2.88
CA LEU A 329 54.02 52.08 -3.54
C LEU A 329 53.39 51.08 -2.58
N ALA A 330 53.61 51.23 -1.27
CA ALA A 330 52.91 50.45 -0.25
C ALA A 330 51.43 50.83 -0.13
N LEU A 331 51.00 51.99 -0.65
CA LEU A 331 49.61 52.43 -0.59
C LEU A 331 48.80 52.03 -1.85
N TYR A 332 47.50 51.75 -1.65
CA TYR A 332 46.53 51.73 -2.75
C TYR A 332 46.57 53.03 -3.54
N SER A 333 46.33 52.92 -4.85
CA SER A 333 46.29 54.06 -5.79
C SER A 333 45.50 55.25 -5.26
N ASP A 334 44.35 54.98 -4.64
CA ASP A 334 43.36 55.99 -4.23
C ASP A 334 43.88 56.92 -3.13
N PHE A 335 44.91 56.51 -2.39
CA PHE A 335 45.50 57.29 -1.29
C PHE A 335 46.88 57.88 -1.63
N ARG A 336 47.43 57.57 -2.81
CA ARG A 336 48.79 58.00 -3.19
C ARG A 336 48.88 59.51 -3.33
N ASP A 337 47.90 60.15 -3.95
CA ASP A 337 47.93 61.61 -4.16
C ASP A 337 47.89 62.37 -2.82
N GLN A 338 47.07 61.90 -1.87
CA GLN A 338 47.02 62.46 -0.51
C GLN A 338 48.34 62.25 0.24
N TYR A 339 48.93 61.05 0.12
CA TYR A 339 50.21 60.70 0.74
C TYR A 339 51.37 61.52 0.17
N ASP A 340 51.41 61.74 -1.14
CA ASP A 340 52.45 62.53 -1.81
C ASP A 340 52.43 63.99 -1.35
N ALA A 341 51.24 64.58 -1.24
CA ALA A 341 51.06 65.94 -0.74
C ALA A 341 51.55 66.08 0.72
N GLY A 342 51.19 65.12 1.58
CA GLY A 342 51.66 65.07 2.97
C GLY A 342 53.18 64.86 3.08
N SER A 343 53.73 63.95 2.29
CA SER A 343 55.16 63.61 2.30
C SER A 343 56.01 64.79 1.84
N SER A 344 55.61 65.47 0.77
CA SER A 344 56.29 66.67 0.28
C SER A 344 56.30 67.79 1.32
N SER A 345 55.16 68.00 1.98
CA SER A 345 55.05 68.98 3.08
C SER A 345 55.95 68.61 4.27
N CYS A 346 56.07 67.31 4.58
CA CYS A 346 56.89 66.84 5.69
C CYS A 346 58.38 67.03 5.42
N THR A 347 58.85 66.76 4.20
CA THR A 347 60.24 67.01 3.80
C THR A 347 60.60 68.49 3.89
N GLN A 348 59.74 69.38 3.36
CA GLN A 348 59.97 70.83 3.44
C GLN A 348 60.03 71.33 4.90
N ALA A 349 59.15 70.82 5.76
CA ALA A 349 59.13 71.19 7.17
C ALA A 349 60.35 70.65 7.95
N LEU A 350 60.88 69.48 7.61
CA LEU A 350 62.14 68.96 8.17
C LEU A 350 63.33 69.84 7.81
N ASP A 351 63.45 70.24 6.54
CA ASP A 351 64.52 71.12 6.08
C ASP A 351 64.48 72.48 6.81
N LYS A 352 63.28 73.06 6.95
CA LYS A 352 63.05 74.29 7.70
C LYS A 352 63.43 74.16 9.18
N ALA A 353 63.05 73.07 9.84
CA ALA A 353 63.43 72.79 11.22
C ALA A 353 64.96 72.67 11.38
N MET A 354 65.63 71.99 10.44
CA MET A 354 67.09 71.87 10.42
C MET A 354 67.79 73.22 10.22
N GLU A 355 67.25 74.10 9.38
CA GLU A 355 67.75 75.46 9.17
C GLU A 355 67.63 76.32 10.44
N GLN A 356 66.47 76.28 11.10
CA GLN A 356 66.26 76.97 12.39
C GLN A 356 67.27 76.51 13.44
N LEU A 357 67.50 75.20 13.56
CA LEU A 357 68.48 74.65 14.50
C LEU A 357 69.93 75.03 14.14
N ARG A 358 70.28 75.17 12.87
CA ARG A 358 71.60 75.71 12.43
C ARG A 358 71.77 77.17 12.81
N ALA A 359 70.71 77.99 12.69
CA ALA A 359 70.76 79.38 13.10
C ALA A 359 71.00 79.53 14.62
N VAL A 360 70.30 78.74 15.45
CA VAL A 360 70.51 78.73 16.90
C VAL A 360 71.92 78.25 17.26
N GLU A 361 72.38 77.15 16.67
CA GLU A 361 73.73 76.63 16.89
C GLU A 361 74.81 77.67 16.55
N SER A 362 74.68 78.35 15.42
CA SER A 362 75.61 79.42 15.02
C SER A 362 75.64 80.54 16.05
N ARG A 363 74.48 80.94 16.58
CA ARG A 363 74.38 82.04 17.55
C ARG A 363 74.95 81.66 18.93
N LEU A 364 74.72 80.43 19.38
CA LEU A 364 75.33 79.91 20.60
C LEU A 364 76.84 79.73 20.45
N THR A 365 77.33 79.34 19.28
CA THR A 365 78.77 79.25 19.00
C THR A 365 79.44 80.64 19.05
N GLU A 366 78.81 81.66 18.49
CA GLU A 366 79.26 83.05 18.63
C GLU A 366 79.23 83.49 20.09
N LYS A 367 78.19 83.12 20.84
CA LYS A 367 78.09 83.41 22.28
C LYS A 367 79.24 82.78 23.07
N LEU A 368 79.65 81.57 22.72
CA LEU A 368 80.77 80.87 23.35
C LEU A 368 82.09 81.63 23.17
N ALA A 369 82.27 82.31 22.03
CA ALA A 369 83.42 83.17 21.75
C ALA A 369 83.33 84.56 22.42
N LEU A 370 82.11 85.09 22.61
CA LEU A 370 81.84 86.43 23.14
C LEU A 370 81.06 86.40 24.47
N ARG A 371 81.57 85.66 25.47
CA ARG A 371 80.87 85.44 26.75
C ARG A 371 80.60 86.71 27.57
N THR A 372 81.43 87.74 27.41
CA THR A 372 81.29 89.04 28.09
C THR A 372 80.23 89.96 27.48
N VAL A 373 79.68 89.63 26.30
CA VAL A 373 78.73 90.47 25.57
C VAL A 373 77.36 89.80 25.55
N ALA A 374 76.31 90.52 25.96
CA ALA A 374 74.94 90.06 25.76
C ALA A 374 74.61 90.07 24.27
N LEU A 375 74.07 88.96 23.77
CA LEU A 375 73.71 88.75 22.38
C LEU A 375 72.19 88.51 22.29
N GLU A 376 71.52 89.14 21.32
CA GLU A 376 70.12 88.81 21.02
C GLU A 376 70.02 87.54 20.17
N LEU A 377 69.10 86.63 20.50
CA LEU A 377 68.77 85.46 19.69
C LEU A 377 67.87 85.93 18.53
N ASN A 378 68.47 86.30 17.40
CA ASN A 378 67.75 86.83 16.24
C ASN A 378 67.13 85.73 15.35
N CYS A 379 66.76 84.59 15.94
CA CYS A 379 66.14 83.47 15.23
C CYS A 379 65.00 82.88 16.08
N ALA A 380 63.90 82.52 15.40
CA ALA A 380 62.77 81.84 16.01
C ALA A 380 62.84 80.33 15.71
N VAL A 381 62.42 79.50 16.67
CA VAL A 381 62.39 78.04 16.50
C VAL A 381 60.95 77.54 16.59
N SER A 382 60.48 76.84 15.56
CA SER A 382 59.13 76.26 15.59
C SER A 382 59.03 75.01 14.72
N PHE A 383 58.58 73.92 15.33
CA PHE A 383 58.36 72.64 14.64
C PHE A 383 56.87 72.36 14.35
N ALA A 384 56.01 73.38 14.40
CA ALA A 384 54.56 73.23 14.20
C ALA A 384 54.20 72.75 12.78
N GLU A 385 54.88 73.27 11.75
CA GLU A 385 54.70 72.83 10.37
C GLU A 385 55.05 71.36 10.19
N LEU A 386 56.12 70.90 10.85
CA LEU A 386 56.54 69.50 10.83
C LEU A 386 55.50 68.60 11.49
N ALA A 387 55.02 68.98 12.67
CA ALA A 387 53.98 68.22 13.38
C ALA A 387 52.68 68.09 12.56
N ASN A 388 52.28 69.15 11.85
CA ASN A 388 51.09 69.13 10.99
C ASN A 388 51.28 68.27 9.74
N ALA A 389 52.44 68.36 9.10
CA ALA A 389 52.74 67.53 7.94
C ALA A 389 52.80 66.03 8.28
N MET A 390 53.38 65.67 9.42
CA MET A 390 53.38 64.28 9.92
C MET A 390 51.96 63.75 10.17
N LYS A 391 51.04 64.57 10.70
CA LYS A 391 49.63 64.19 10.87
C LYS A 391 48.93 63.93 9.54
N ALA A 392 49.21 64.73 8.50
CA ALA A 392 48.62 64.53 7.17
C ALA A 392 49.07 63.20 6.54
N VAL A 393 50.35 62.84 6.70
CA VAL A 393 50.87 61.53 6.27
C VAL A 393 50.23 60.38 7.05
N ALA A 394 50.11 60.50 8.38
CA ALA A 394 49.47 59.50 9.22
C ALA A 394 48.00 59.25 8.82
N ALA A 395 47.24 60.29 8.49
CA ALA A 395 45.86 60.16 8.04
C ALA A 395 45.71 59.36 6.73
N ALA A 396 46.64 59.51 5.78
CA ALA A 396 46.65 58.73 4.55
C ALA A 396 46.95 57.24 4.82
N ILE A 397 47.86 56.95 5.77
CA ILE A 397 48.16 55.58 6.22
C ILE A 397 46.96 54.94 6.92
N GLU A 398 46.27 55.69 7.78
CA GLU A 398 45.05 55.21 8.47
C GLU A 398 43.93 54.87 7.47
N ALA A 399 43.69 55.73 6.48
CA ALA A 399 42.70 55.49 5.43
C ALA A 399 43.02 54.24 4.59
N HIS A 400 44.30 54.04 4.26
CA HIS A 400 44.79 52.81 3.63
C HIS A 400 44.48 51.57 4.49
N ASN A 401 44.86 51.58 5.76
CA ASN A 401 44.70 50.44 6.67
C ASN A 401 43.23 50.10 6.91
N ALA A 402 42.36 51.12 6.99
CA ALA A 402 40.91 50.93 7.08
C ALA A 402 40.35 50.22 5.83
N LYS A 403 40.83 50.58 4.62
CA LYS A 403 40.46 49.89 3.39
C LYS A 403 40.92 48.43 3.36
N THR A 404 42.14 48.15 3.83
CA THR A 404 42.65 46.79 3.97
C THR A 404 41.82 45.95 4.95
N ALA A 405 41.43 46.52 6.10
CA ALA A 405 40.59 45.83 7.08
C ALA A 405 39.17 45.50 6.55
N GLY A 406 38.61 46.36 5.70
CA GLY A 406 37.28 46.16 5.09
C GLY A 406 37.28 45.30 3.81
N PHE A 407 38.44 44.84 3.35
CA PHE A 407 38.62 44.25 2.03
C PHE A 407 37.88 42.92 1.84
N ASP A 408 37.95 42.03 2.82
CA ASP A 408 37.28 40.72 2.76
C ASP A 408 35.75 40.86 2.73
N ALA A 409 35.19 41.76 3.53
CA ALA A 409 33.76 42.04 3.55
C ALA A 409 33.25 42.60 2.21
N ALA A 410 34.04 43.47 1.57
CA ALA A 410 33.73 44.00 0.25
C ALA A 410 33.76 42.91 -0.84
N LYS A 411 34.74 42.00 -0.78
CA LYS A 411 34.82 40.84 -1.69
C LYS A 411 33.65 39.87 -1.53
N GLU A 412 33.27 39.54 -0.29
CA GLU A 412 32.11 38.67 -0.05
C GLU A 412 30.80 39.29 -0.53
N THR A 413 30.62 40.60 -0.30
CA THR A 413 29.44 41.33 -0.81
C THR A 413 29.38 41.31 -2.34
N ALA A 414 30.51 41.55 -3.00
CA ALA A 414 30.60 41.49 -4.46
C ALA A 414 30.38 40.06 -5.01
N ARG A 415 30.89 39.02 -4.33
CA ARG A 415 30.62 37.62 -4.68
C ARG A 415 29.14 37.28 -4.59
N GLY A 416 28.47 37.67 -3.50
CA GLY A 416 27.04 37.45 -3.34
C GLY A 416 26.18 38.18 -4.38
N ALA A 417 26.57 39.39 -4.77
CA ALA A 417 25.89 40.14 -5.85
C ALA A 417 26.05 39.45 -7.22
N LEU A 418 27.26 38.96 -7.54
CA LEU A 418 27.54 38.23 -8.78
C LEU A 418 26.79 36.88 -8.83
N GLU A 419 26.85 36.11 -7.74
CA GLU A 419 26.10 34.85 -7.58
C GLU A 419 24.60 35.09 -7.82
N GLY A 420 24.06 36.12 -7.19
CA GLY A 420 22.69 36.55 -7.35
C GLY A 420 22.26 36.87 -8.79
N HIS A 421 23.08 37.63 -9.52
CA HIS A 421 22.83 37.99 -10.91
C HIS A 421 22.74 36.75 -11.82
N PHE A 422 23.72 35.84 -11.74
CA PHE A 422 23.74 34.65 -12.60
C PHE A 422 22.61 33.66 -12.26
N LEU A 423 22.28 33.50 -10.97
CA LEU A 423 21.15 32.68 -10.54
C LEU A 423 19.80 33.27 -10.99
N TYR A 424 19.66 34.60 -10.97
CA TYR A 424 18.47 35.27 -11.52
C TYR A 424 18.31 34.99 -13.02
N GLY A 425 19.40 34.95 -13.78
CA GLY A 425 19.40 34.69 -15.22
C GLY A 425 18.80 33.34 -15.62
N ILE A 426 18.92 32.31 -14.77
CA ILE A 426 18.37 30.96 -15.03
C ILE A 426 16.97 30.74 -14.46
N LYS A 427 16.40 31.73 -13.76
CA LYS A 427 15.14 31.59 -13.01
C LYS A 427 13.97 31.15 -13.89
N GLY A 428 13.85 31.71 -15.09
CA GLY A 428 12.79 31.37 -16.05
C GLY A 428 12.89 29.92 -16.52
N ASP A 429 14.08 29.48 -16.91
CA ASP A 429 14.30 28.13 -17.44
C ASP A 429 14.09 27.05 -16.37
N VAL A 430 14.59 27.29 -15.15
CA VAL A 430 14.35 26.39 -14.01
C VAL A 430 12.87 26.32 -13.66
N SER A 431 12.18 27.46 -13.60
CA SER A 431 10.73 27.50 -13.33
C SER A 431 9.91 26.77 -14.39
N ALA A 432 10.30 26.87 -15.67
CA ALA A 432 9.63 26.16 -16.75
C ALA A 432 9.81 24.64 -16.63
N LEU A 433 11.00 24.17 -16.23
CA LEU A 433 11.25 22.75 -15.98
C LEU A 433 10.53 22.25 -14.72
N ASP A 434 10.52 23.03 -13.64
CA ASP A 434 9.81 22.69 -12.41
C ASP A 434 8.30 22.56 -12.68
N THR A 435 7.73 23.43 -13.51
CA THR A 435 6.32 23.34 -13.96
C THR A 435 6.07 22.04 -14.72
N LYS A 436 6.92 21.70 -15.71
CA LYS A 436 6.79 20.44 -16.46
C LYS A 436 6.90 19.21 -15.56
N ILE A 437 7.83 19.21 -14.60
CA ILE A 437 7.95 18.12 -13.63
C ILE A 437 6.67 17.99 -12.79
N GLN A 438 6.08 19.11 -12.38
CA GLN A 438 4.85 19.12 -11.61
C GLN A 438 3.65 18.62 -12.42
N ASP A 439 3.53 19.02 -13.69
CA ASP A 439 2.48 18.55 -14.59
C ASP A 439 2.54 17.03 -14.80
N GLU A 440 3.75 16.47 -14.98
CA GLU A 440 3.93 15.02 -15.11
C GLU A 440 3.62 14.28 -13.80
N LYS A 441 3.97 14.84 -12.64
CA LYS A 441 3.58 14.28 -11.33
C LYS A 441 2.05 14.25 -11.17
N LEU A 442 1.37 15.33 -11.56
CA LEU A 442 -0.08 15.40 -11.54
C LEU A 442 -0.72 14.37 -12.48
N ALA A 443 -0.11 14.13 -13.65
CA ALA A 443 -0.55 13.09 -14.57
C ALA A 443 -0.38 11.67 -13.98
N ILE A 444 0.69 11.41 -13.22
CA ILE A 444 0.88 10.15 -12.48
C ILE A 444 -0.20 9.98 -11.40
N ASP A 445 -0.46 11.03 -10.62
CA ASP A 445 -1.48 11.01 -9.57
C ASP A 445 -2.87 10.73 -10.14
N LEU A 446 -3.26 11.37 -11.24
CA LEU A 446 -4.52 11.13 -11.94
C LEU A 446 -4.69 9.67 -12.39
N ASN A 447 -3.61 9.02 -12.83
CA ASN A 447 -3.65 7.61 -13.22
C ASN A 447 -3.60 6.64 -12.03
N THR A 448 -3.10 7.09 -10.87
CA THR A 448 -2.87 6.26 -9.68
C THR A 448 -4.02 6.33 -8.68
N ILE A 449 -4.40 7.54 -8.26
CA ILE A 449 -5.42 7.82 -7.25
C ILE A 449 -6.82 7.73 -7.87
N GLY A 450 -6.92 7.90 -9.19
CA GLY A 450 -8.19 7.97 -9.89
C GLY A 450 -8.76 9.39 -9.90
N ASN A 451 -9.95 9.54 -10.46
CA ASN A 451 -10.62 10.81 -10.61
C ASN A 451 -12.12 10.61 -10.40
N GLU A 452 -12.65 11.12 -9.28
CA GLU A 452 -14.07 11.03 -8.95
C GLU A 452 -14.97 11.74 -9.97
N VAL A 453 -14.49 12.83 -10.58
CA VAL A 453 -15.24 13.60 -11.59
C VAL A 453 -15.41 12.81 -12.89
N GLU A 454 -14.45 11.95 -13.23
CA GLU A 454 -14.50 11.09 -14.42
C GLU A 454 -14.96 9.65 -14.09
N SER A 455 -15.42 9.40 -12.86
CA SER A 455 -15.77 8.06 -12.37
C SER A 455 -14.65 7.02 -12.55
N LYS A 456 -13.39 7.46 -12.51
CA LYS A 456 -12.23 6.59 -12.65
C LYS A 456 -11.78 6.11 -11.27
N PRO A 457 -11.86 4.81 -10.98
CA PRO A 457 -11.37 4.28 -9.70
C PRO A 457 -9.86 4.43 -9.59
N ALA A 458 -9.36 4.39 -8.36
CA ALA A 458 -7.94 4.25 -8.07
C ALA A 458 -7.37 3.00 -8.75
N LEU A 459 -6.10 3.05 -9.16
CA LEU A 459 -5.43 1.92 -9.81
C LEU A 459 -5.45 0.65 -8.93
N ALA A 460 -5.31 0.83 -7.61
CA ALA A 460 -5.41 -0.27 -6.64
C ALA A 460 -6.82 -0.87 -6.58
N ALA A 461 -7.86 -0.04 -6.66
CA ALA A 461 -9.25 -0.50 -6.70
C ALA A 461 -9.56 -1.25 -8.01
N LEU A 462 -9.02 -0.79 -9.14
CA LEU A 462 -9.12 -1.50 -10.43
C LEU A 462 -8.44 -2.88 -10.36
N GLN A 463 -7.26 -2.97 -9.75
CA GLN A 463 -6.56 -4.25 -9.54
C GLN A 463 -7.34 -5.20 -8.62
N ALA A 464 -7.94 -4.69 -7.55
CA ALA A 464 -8.78 -5.48 -6.66
C ALA A 464 -10.02 -6.02 -7.40
N ALA A 465 -10.68 -5.17 -8.20
CA ALA A 465 -11.84 -5.57 -9.01
C ALA A 465 -11.48 -6.65 -10.05
N ILE A 466 -10.30 -6.56 -10.68
CA ILE A 466 -9.79 -7.60 -11.60
C ILE A 466 -9.58 -8.92 -10.86
N ALA A 467 -8.97 -8.88 -9.67
CA ALA A 467 -8.72 -10.08 -8.87
C ALA A 467 -10.03 -10.76 -8.43
N GLU A 468 -11.02 -9.96 -8.02
CA GLU A 468 -12.35 -10.44 -7.65
C GLU A 468 -13.08 -11.10 -8.83
N LYS A 469 -13.10 -10.44 -10.01
CA LYS A 469 -13.69 -11.02 -11.23
C LYS A 469 -13.00 -12.32 -11.65
N LYS A 470 -11.67 -12.41 -11.54
CA LYS A 470 -10.92 -13.66 -11.79
C LYS A 470 -11.30 -14.76 -10.81
N ALA A 471 -11.49 -14.44 -9.53
CA ALA A 471 -11.92 -15.40 -8.52
C ALA A 471 -13.34 -15.91 -8.79
N GLN A 472 -14.25 -15.03 -9.23
CA GLN A 472 -15.62 -15.39 -9.61
C GLN A 472 -15.64 -16.40 -10.77
N ILE A 473 -14.85 -16.16 -11.83
CA ILE A 473 -14.69 -17.10 -12.95
C ILE A 473 -14.08 -18.43 -12.49
N SER A 474 -13.07 -18.41 -11.62
CA SER A 474 -12.44 -19.62 -11.09
C SER A 474 -13.41 -20.48 -10.27
N ASN A 475 -14.31 -19.87 -9.49
CA ASN A 475 -15.32 -20.60 -8.73
C ASN A 475 -16.34 -21.30 -9.64
N ALA A 476 -16.67 -20.72 -10.80
CA ALA A 476 -17.54 -21.37 -11.80
C ALA A 476 -16.91 -22.67 -12.36
N HIS A 477 -15.59 -22.71 -12.55
CA HIS A 477 -14.89 -23.94 -12.93
C HIS A 477 -14.97 -25.04 -11.86
N LYS A 478 -14.80 -24.69 -10.58
CA LYS A 478 -14.92 -25.64 -9.46
C LYS A 478 -16.32 -26.26 -9.36
N ALA A 479 -17.36 -25.48 -9.62
CA ALA A 479 -18.73 -25.99 -9.63
C ALA A 479 -18.98 -27.03 -10.77
N GLY A 480 -18.28 -26.92 -11.91
CA GLY A 480 -18.34 -27.93 -12.98
C GLY A 480 -17.71 -29.27 -12.60
N GLU A 481 -16.63 -29.24 -11.82
CA GLU A 481 -15.99 -30.45 -11.27
C GLU A 481 -16.90 -31.14 -10.25
N GLU A 482 -17.56 -30.37 -9.38
CA GLU A 482 -18.54 -30.90 -8.43
C GLU A 482 -19.72 -31.58 -9.14
N LEU A 483 -20.32 -30.91 -10.13
CA LEU A 483 -21.40 -31.47 -10.95
C LEU A 483 -20.98 -32.76 -11.66
N THR A 484 -19.73 -32.81 -12.14
CA THR A 484 -19.15 -34.01 -12.74
C THR A 484 -19.06 -35.14 -11.73
N GLY A 485 -18.53 -34.89 -10.53
CA GLY A 485 -18.45 -35.89 -9.46
C GLY A 485 -19.81 -36.48 -9.06
N LEU A 486 -20.83 -35.61 -8.97
CA LEU A 486 -22.21 -36.05 -8.67
C LEU A 486 -22.78 -36.93 -9.78
N LEU A 487 -22.60 -36.56 -11.05
CA LEU A 487 -23.08 -37.34 -12.19
C LEU A 487 -22.40 -38.71 -12.30
N GLN A 488 -21.08 -38.76 -12.07
CA GLN A 488 -20.32 -40.00 -12.09
C GLN A 488 -20.76 -40.96 -10.99
N THR A 489 -21.01 -40.42 -9.79
CA THR A 489 -21.52 -41.21 -8.65
C THR A 489 -22.93 -41.73 -8.94
N PHE A 490 -23.79 -40.89 -9.54
CA PHE A 490 -25.17 -41.27 -9.88
C PHE A 490 -25.24 -42.38 -10.93
N LEU A 491 -24.50 -42.24 -12.03
CA LEU A 491 -24.51 -43.19 -13.15
C LEU A 491 -23.59 -44.40 -12.94
N GLY A 492 -22.67 -44.36 -11.96
CA GLY A 492 -21.68 -45.40 -11.73
C GLY A 492 -20.59 -45.51 -12.80
N ARG A 493 -20.41 -44.47 -13.64
CA ARG A 493 -19.47 -44.44 -14.78
C ARG A 493 -19.01 -43.01 -15.09
N SER A 494 -17.84 -42.87 -15.71
CA SER A 494 -17.13 -41.59 -15.87
C SER A 494 -17.11 -41.01 -17.29
N GLU A 495 -17.90 -41.57 -18.21
CA GLU A 495 -17.91 -41.14 -19.61
C GLU A 495 -18.52 -39.75 -19.84
N LEU A 496 -19.41 -39.30 -18.96
CA LEU A 496 -20.06 -37.99 -19.03
C LEU A 496 -19.46 -37.03 -18.00
N VAL A 497 -19.08 -35.83 -18.45
CA VAL A 497 -18.49 -34.78 -17.61
C VAL A 497 -19.09 -33.42 -17.95
N PHE A 498 -19.22 -32.54 -16.95
CA PHE A 498 -19.60 -31.14 -17.16
C PHE A 498 -18.35 -30.32 -17.44
N HIS A 499 -18.38 -29.56 -18.53
CA HIS A 499 -17.31 -28.66 -18.92
C HIS A 499 -17.84 -27.22 -18.95
N SER A 500 -17.17 -26.34 -18.21
CA SER A 500 -17.50 -24.91 -18.20
C SER A 500 -17.13 -24.25 -19.54
N ARG A 501 -18.01 -23.41 -20.06
CA ARG A 501 -17.85 -22.60 -21.27
C ARG A 501 -18.42 -21.21 -21.00
N ASP A 502 -18.16 -20.26 -21.90
CA ASP A 502 -18.61 -18.87 -21.80
C ASP A 502 -20.15 -18.73 -21.77
N ASP A 503 -20.90 -19.75 -22.20
CA ASP A 503 -22.36 -19.82 -22.24
C ASP A 503 -22.98 -20.70 -21.13
N GLY A 504 -22.18 -21.23 -20.19
CA GLY A 504 -22.61 -22.13 -19.11
C GLY A 504 -21.94 -23.51 -19.18
N TYR A 505 -22.61 -24.55 -18.70
CA TYR A 505 -22.07 -25.91 -18.73
C TYR A 505 -22.50 -26.70 -19.97
N ARG A 506 -21.54 -27.38 -20.60
CA ARG A 506 -21.78 -28.42 -21.62
C ARG A 506 -21.43 -29.80 -21.09
N VAL A 507 -22.23 -30.78 -21.47
CA VAL A 507 -21.95 -32.18 -21.16
C VAL A 507 -21.08 -32.77 -22.27
N LEU A 508 -19.90 -33.26 -21.91
CA LEU A 508 -19.01 -33.98 -22.81
C LEU A 508 -19.15 -35.48 -22.58
N ARG A 509 -19.17 -36.27 -23.66
CA ARG A 509 -18.96 -37.72 -23.64
C ARG A 509 -17.54 -38.03 -24.15
N ASN A 510 -16.71 -38.64 -23.30
CA ASN A 510 -15.33 -39.00 -23.64
C ASN A 510 -14.54 -37.84 -24.28
N GLY A 511 -14.69 -36.63 -23.72
CA GLY A 511 -14.01 -35.41 -24.18
C GLY A 511 -14.61 -34.71 -25.41
N LYS A 512 -15.74 -35.19 -25.95
CA LYS A 512 -16.44 -34.55 -27.08
C LYS A 512 -17.86 -34.13 -26.68
N ASP A 513 -18.41 -33.08 -27.28
CA ASP A 513 -19.79 -32.64 -27.02
C ASP A 513 -20.78 -33.82 -27.15
N ALA A 514 -21.57 -34.06 -26.11
CA ALA A 514 -22.57 -35.11 -26.10
C ALA A 514 -23.73 -34.72 -27.03
N LYS A 515 -23.86 -35.41 -28.17
CA LYS A 515 -24.90 -35.12 -29.18
C LYS A 515 -26.20 -35.91 -28.99
N ARG A 516 -26.15 -37.06 -28.31
CA ARG A 516 -27.29 -37.96 -28.10
C ARG A 516 -27.18 -38.63 -26.73
N LEU A 517 -28.00 -38.18 -25.79
CA LEU A 517 -28.15 -38.79 -24.47
C LEU A 517 -29.29 -39.81 -24.49
N SER A 518 -29.14 -40.91 -23.76
CA SER A 518 -30.24 -41.84 -23.49
C SER A 518 -31.29 -41.18 -22.59
N GLU A 519 -32.49 -41.76 -22.53
CA GLU A 519 -33.55 -41.26 -21.64
C GLU A 519 -33.12 -41.28 -20.16
N GLY A 520 -32.42 -42.35 -19.74
CA GLY A 520 -31.86 -42.46 -18.40
C GLY A 520 -30.77 -41.41 -18.12
N GLU A 521 -29.89 -41.11 -19.10
CA GLU A 521 -28.88 -40.05 -18.94
C GLU A 521 -29.49 -38.66 -18.86
N ARG A 522 -30.52 -38.37 -19.66
CA ARG A 522 -31.26 -37.10 -19.58
C ARG A 522 -31.89 -36.92 -18.21
N THR A 523 -32.55 -37.97 -17.72
CA THR A 523 -33.17 -37.99 -16.40
C THR A 523 -32.14 -37.82 -15.29
N ALA A 524 -31.00 -38.51 -15.36
CA ALA A 524 -29.91 -38.39 -14.41
C ALA A 524 -29.34 -36.96 -14.35
N ILE A 525 -29.02 -36.37 -15.50
CA ILE A 525 -28.45 -35.01 -15.57
C ILE A 525 -29.47 -33.98 -15.04
N ALA A 526 -30.73 -34.08 -15.47
CA ALA A 526 -31.79 -33.23 -14.96
C ALA A 526 -31.99 -33.39 -13.46
N PHE A 527 -31.88 -34.60 -12.94
CA PHE A 527 -32.06 -34.90 -11.53
C PHE A 527 -30.90 -34.35 -10.67
N ILE A 528 -29.66 -34.52 -11.12
CA ILE A 528 -28.50 -33.87 -10.47
C ILE A 528 -28.66 -32.35 -10.48
N TYR A 529 -29.07 -31.79 -11.62
CA TYR A 529 -29.36 -30.36 -11.74
C TYR A 529 -30.45 -29.91 -10.76
N PHE A 530 -31.55 -30.65 -10.65
CA PHE A 530 -32.62 -30.38 -9.69
C PHE A 530 -32.11 -30.41 -8.24
N ILE A 531 -31.28 -31.40 -7.87
CA ILE A 531 -30.69 -31.49 -6.52
C ILE A 531 -29.82 -30.28 -6.20
N VAL A 532 -29.05 -29.78 -7.17
CA VAL A 532 -28.24 -28.57 -6.98
C VAL A 532 -29.15 -27.34 -6.82
N GLN A 533 -30.21 -27.20 -7.61
CA GLN A 533 -31.18 -26.11 -7.46
C GLN A 533 -31.92 -26.11 -6.10
N LEU A 534 -32.03 -27.25 -5.42
CA LEU A 534 -32.58 -27.29 -4.07
C LEU A 534 -31.67 -26.59 -3.03
N LYS A 535 -30.43 -26.27 -3.39
CA LYS A 535 -29.47 -25.52 -2.58
C LYS A 535 -29.31 -24.05 -3.01
N ASP A 536 -30.07 -23.59 -4.00
CA ASP A 536 -29.99 -22.21 -4.48
C ASP A 536 -30.41 -21.23 -3.37
N GLN A 537 -29.78 -20.04 -3.37
CA GLN A 537 -30.07 -19.02 -2.35
C GLN A 537 -31.53 -18.56 -2.35
N ASP A 538 -32.22 -18.69 -3.48
CA ASP A 538 -33.63 -18.34 -3.60
C ASP A 538 -34.58 -19.41 -3.03
N PHE A 539 -34.09 -20.61 -2.69
CA PHE A 539 -34.93 -21.70 -2.17
C PHE A 539 -34.42 -22.22 -0.82
N ASN A 540 -35.09 -21.81 0.26
CA ASN A 540 -34.83 -22.38 1.58
C ASN A 540 -35.48 -23.76 1.71
N LEU A 541 -34.68 -24.83 1.61
CA LEU A 541 -35.12 -26.22 1.73
C LEU A 541 -35.94 -26.46 3.02
N ALA A 542 -35.54 -25.88 4.15
CA ALA A 542 -36.20 -26.08 5.44
C ALA A 542 -37.62 -25.48 5.53
N ASP A 543 -38.01 -24.62 4.57
CA ASP A 543 -39.37 -24.08 4.42
C ASP A 543 -40.08 -24.51 3.12
N GLY A 544 -39.33 -25.07 2.16
CA GLY A 544 -39.81 -25.42 0.83
C GLY A 544 -40.54 -26.77 0.71
N VAL A 545 -41.41 -26.86 -0.30
CA VAL A 545 -42.08 -28.11 -0.70
C VAL A 545 -41.37 -28.71 -1.91
N VAL A 546 -40.97 -29.97 -1.84
CA VAL A 546 -40.29 -30.68 -2.92
C VAL A 546 -41.20 -31.80 -3.45
N VAL A 547 -41.42 -31.82 -4.76
CA VAL A 547 -42.22 -32.86 -5.43
C VAL A 547 -41.35 -33.54 -6.47
N ILE A 548 -41.28 -34.87 -6.42
CA ILE A 548 -40.46 -35.66 -7.34
C ILE A 548 -41.36 -36.74 -7.94
N ASP A 549 -41.59 -36.61 -9.25
CA ASP A 549 -42.35 -37.56 -10.05
C ASP A 549 -41.38 -38.48 -10.79
N ASP A 550 -41.32 -39.71 -10.28
CA ASP A 550 -40.68 -40.86 -10.87
C ASP A 550 -39.21 -40.65 -11.32
N PRO A 551 -38.31 -40.38 -10.36
CA PRO A 551 -36.91 -40.03 -10.64
C PRO A 551 -36.08 -41.18 -11.21
N VAL A 552 -36.67 -42.38 -11.31
CA VAL A 552 -36.03 -43.60 -11.76
C VAL A 552 -36.67 -44.20 -13.01
N SER A 553 -37.63 -43.51 -13.63
CA SER A 553 -38.18 -43.94 -14.92
C SER A 553 -37.04 -44.04 -15.94
N SER A 554 -36.92 -45.19 -16.60
CA SER A 554 -35.89 -45.44 -17.62
C SER A 554 -34.44 -45.51 -17.11
N LEU A 555 -34.23 -45.69 -15.80
CA LEU A 555 -32.94 -46.05 -15.21
C LEU A 555 -32.76 -47.57 -15.13
N ASP A 556 -31.51 -48.04 -15.24
CA ASP A 556 -31.18 -49.44 -15.01
C ASP A 556 -31.22 -49.81 -13.51
N SER A 557 -31.26 -51.10 -13.20
CA SER A 557 -31.38 -51.61 -11.82
C SER A 557 -30.23 -51.15 -10.90
N SER A 558 -29.03 -50.92 -11.45
CA SER A 558 -27.88 -50.38 -10.70
C SER A 558 -28.06 -48.91 -10.32
N SER A 559 -28.68 -48.10 -11.18
CA SER A 559 -28.90 -46.68 -10.98
C SER A 559 -30.04 -46.39 -10.01
N VAL A 560 -30.99 -47.31 -9.80
CA VAL A 560 -32.11 -47.13 -8.86
C VAL A 560 -31.62 -46.91 -7.42
N TYR A 561 -30.59 -47.63 -6.98
CA TYR A 561 -30.03 -47.47 -5.63
C TYR A 561 -29.33 -46.13 -5.45
N GLN A 562 -28.57 -45.69 -6.46
CA GLN A 562 -27.92 -44.37 -6.43
C GLN A 562 -28.96 -43.27 -6.46
N ALA A 563 -29.96 -43.36 -7.34
CA ALA A 563 -31.07 -42.42 -7.40
C ALA A 563 -31.80 -42.30 -6.06
N PHE A 564 -32.07 -43.42 -5.39
CA PHE A 564 -32.62 -43.42 -4.04
C PHE A 564 -31.71 -42.70 -3.03
N ALA A 565 -30.41 -42.98 -3.03
CA ALA A 565 -29.46 -42.35 -2.10
C ALA A 565 -29.36 -40.83 -2.31
N PHE A 566 -29.25 -40.38 -3.58
CA PHE A 566 -29.24 -38.97 -3.95
C PHE A 566 -30.55 -38.29 -3.55
N LEU A 567 -31.69 -38.90 -3.88
CA LEU A 567 -33.01 -38.40 -3.53
C LEU A 567 -33.17 -38.21 -2.03
N LYS A 568 -32.92 -39.28 -1.26
CA LYS A 568 -33.04 -39.27 0.20
C LYS A 568 -32.23 -38.13 0.80
N ASN A 569 -30.96 -38.00 0.41
CA ASN A 569 -30.07 -36.98 0.98
C ASN A 569 -30.41 -35.56 0.53
N ALA A 570 -30.93 -35.38 -0.68
CA ALA A 570 -31.33 -34.08 -1.19
C ALA A 570 -32.59 -33.53 -0.51
N VAL A 571 -33.51 -34.40 -0.08
CA VAL A 571 -34.84 -33.98 0.42
C VAL A 571 -35.05 -34.21 1.92
N LYS A 572 -34.13 -34.86 2.63
CA LYS A 572 -34.29 -35.19 4.06
C LYS A 572 -34.51 -33.98 4.96
N ASP A 573 -34.04 -32.80 4.56
CA ASP A 573 -34.14 -31.55 5.32
C ASP A 573 -35.28 -30.64 4.81
N ALA A 574 -36.01 -31.09 3.79
CA ALA A 574 -37.13 -30.36 3.24
C ALA A 574 -38.29 -30.22 4.25
N LYS A 575 -39.03 -29.11 4.15
CA LYS A 575 -40.24 -28.90 4.97
C LYS A 575 -41.33 -29.91 4.64
N GLN A 576 -41.49 -30.24 3.36
CA GLN A 576 -42.44 -31.25 2.90
C GLN A 576 -42.00 -31.87 1.57
N VAL A 577 -42.21 -33.17 1.41
CA VAL A 577 -41.79 -33.96 0.25
C VAL A 577 -42.94 -34.81 -0.27
N PHE A 578 -43.13 -34.81 -1.59
CA PHE A 578 -44.03 -35.70 -2.31
C PHE A 578 -43.23 -36.55 -3.29
N LEU A 579 -43.27 -37.87 -3.14
CA LEU A 579 -42.54 -38.83 -3.96
C LEU A 579 -43.53 -39.70 -4.71
N LEU A 580 -43.57 -39.56 -6.02
CA LEU A 580 -44.46 -40.34 -6.88
C LEU A 580 -43.63 -41.36 -7.65
N THR A 581 -44.10 -42.60 -7.75
CA THR A 581 -43.41 -43.62 -8.56
C THR A 581 -44.34 -44.73 -9.02
N HIS A 582 -44.02 -45.35 -10.16
CA HIS A 582 -44.62 -46.62 -10.58
C HIS A 582 -43.72 -47.84 -10.33
N ASN A 583 -42.47 -47.60 -9.95
CA ASN A 583 -41.48 -48.65 -9.77
C ASN A 583 -41.61 -49.27 -8.38
N PHE A 584 -41.97 -50.56 -8.32
CA PHE A 584 -42.19 -51.27 -7.06
C PHE A 584 -40.92 -51.44 -6.23
N SER A 585 -39.77 -51.73 -6.87
CA SER A 585 -38.49 -51.84 -6.19
C SER A 585 -38.07 -50.51 -5.56
N PHE A 586 -38.33 -49.39 -6.23
CA PHE A 586 -38.10 -48.05 -5.69
C PHE A 586 -39.07 -47.72 -4.55
N LEU A 587 -40.36 -48.05 -4.70
CA LEU A 587 -41.35 -47.94 -3.61
C LEU A 587 -40.86 -48.68 -2.36
N ARG A 588 -40.28 -49.87 -2.50
CA ARG A 588 -39.73 -50.63 -1.38
C ARG A 588 -38.61 -49.91 -0.65
N LEU A 589 -37.69 -49.29 -1.39
CA LEU A 589 -36.63 -48.47 -0.81
C LEU A 589 -37.22 -47.27 -0.03
N LEU A 590 -38.24 -46.63 -0.59
CA LEU A 590 -38.93 -45.50 0.06
C LEU A 590 -39.67 -45.94 1.33
N ILE A 591 -40.45 -47.02 1.30
CA ILE A 591 -41.16 -47.54 2.48
C ILE A 591 -40.15 -47.91 3.56
N ASN A 592 -39.08 -48.63 3.20
CA ASN A 592 -38.03 -49.04 4.14
C ASN A 592 -37.39 -47.81 4.80
N TRP A 593 -37.04 -46.78 4.02
CA TRP A 593 -36.52 -45.53 4.57
C TRP A 593 -37.49 -44.90 5.55
N LEU A 594 -38.74 -44.70 5.13
CA LEU A 594 -39.73 -43.97 5.92
C LEU A 594 -40.16 -44.72 7.18
N GLN A 595 -40.08 -46.05 7.21
CA GLN A 595 -40.44 -46.85 8.39
C GLN A 595 -39.30 -47.06 9.37
N ASN A 596 -38.05 -47.08 8.90
CA ASN A 596 -36.88 -47.40 9.73
C ASN A 596 -36.07 -46.18 10.20
N ASP A 597 -36.26 -45.01 9.59
CA ASP A 597 -35.58 -43.77 10.00
C ASP A 597 -36.42 -43.02 11.06
N PRO A 598 -35.90 -42.82 12.30
CA PRO A 598 -36.65 -42.15 13.37
C PRO A 598 -37.21 -40.77 12.99
N ALA A 599 -36.50 -40.02 12.14
CA ALA A 599 -36.89 -38.67 11.73
C ALA A 599 -38.12 -38.65 10.82
N SER A 600 -38.34 -39.70 10.03
CA SER A 600 -39.44 -39.80 9.06
C SER A 600 -40.54 -40.77 9.51
N ARG A 601 -40.26 -41.73 10.40
CA ARG A 601 -41.19 -42.76 10.89
C ARG A 601 -42.53 -42.24 11.41
N LYS A 602 -42.53 -41.10 12.09
CA LYS A 602 -43.75 -40.50 12.65
C LYS A 602 -44.37 -39.42 11.75
N GLN A 603 -43.72 -39.06 10.65
CA GLN A 603 -44.09 -37.92 9.80
C GLN A 603 -44.22 -38.35 8.33
N ASN A 604 -44.72 -39.56 8.08
CA ASN A 604 -44.94 -40.05 6.74
C ASN A 604 -46.38 -40.55 6.49
N ARG A 605 -46.77 -40.54 5.22
CA ARG A 605 -48.00 -41.13 4.70
C ARG A 605 -47.73 -41.84 3.38
N LEU A 606 -48.39 -42.98 3.20
CA LEU A 606 -48.29 -43.82 2.03
C LEU A 606 -49.65 -43.88 1.33
N TYR A 607 -49.67 -43.48 0.07
CA TYR A 607 -50.86 -43.40 -0.78
C TYR A 607 -50.68 -44.24 -2.03
N MET A 608 -51.79 -44.56 -2.68
CA MET A 608 -51.84 -45.14 -4.01
C MET A 608 -52.83 -44.39 -4.90
N LEU A 609 -52.51 -44.26 -6.19
CA LEU A 609 -53.43 -43.80 -7.22
C LEU A 609 -54.13 -44.98 -7.88
N LEU A 610 -55.46 -44.95 -7.85
CA LEU A 610 -56.30 -45.90 -8.57
C LEU A 610 -57.03 -45.17 -9.69
N CYS A 611 -56.88 -45.67 -10.92
CA CYS A 611 -57.60 -45.17 -12.07
C CYS A 611 -58.68 -46.16 -12.46
N ARG A 612 -59.95 -45.78 -12.30
CA ARG A 612 -61.10 -46.60 -12.66
C ARG A 612 -61.72 -46.04 -13.93
N THR A 613 -62.19 -46.93 -14.81
CA THR A 613 -62.96 -46.53 -15.99
C THR A 613 -64.44 -46.66 -15.67
N ASN A 614 -65.18 -45.56 -15.82
CA ASN A 614 -66.64 -45.54 -15.71
C ASN A 614 -67.26 -44.95 -17.00
N ALA A 615 -68.59 -44.80 -17.03
CA ALA A 615 -69.30 -44.26 -18.19
C ALA A 615 -68.88 -42.82 -18.59
N ALA A 616 -68.31 -42.06 -17.65
CA ALA A 616 -67.79 -40.70 -17.87
C ALA A 616 -66.30 -40.68 -18.27
N GLY A 617 -65.67 -41.85 -18.43
CA GLY A 617 -64.27 -42.01 -18.82
C GLY A 617 -63.38 -42.51 -17.68
N ARG A 618 -62.08 -42.26 -17.80
CA ARG A 618 -61.08 -42.65 -16.80
C ARG A 618 -61.03 -41.62 -15.68
N GLN A 619 -61.22 -42.08 -14.44
CA GLN A 619 -61.18 -41.24 -13.24
C GLN A 619 -60.18 -41.78 -12.23
N SER A 620 -59.30 -40.90 -11.77
CA SER A 620 -58.29 -41.21 -10.78
C SER A 620 -58.69 -40.74 -9.39
N THR A 621 -58.38 -41.58 -8.41
CA THR A 621 -58.61 -41.33 -6.97
C THR A 621 -57.33 -41.59 -6.20
N ILE A 622 -57.13 -40.85 -5.12
CA ILE A 622 -56.06 -41.08 -4.14
C ILE A 622 -56.66 -41.91 -3.00
N VAL A 623 -56.04 -43.04 -2.69
CA VAL A 623 -56.40 -43.90 -1.55
C VAL A 623 -55.18 -44.17 -0.68
N GLY A 624 -55.37 -44.73 0.52
CA GLY A 624 -54.25 -45.23 1.32
C GLY A 624 -53.55 -46.38 0.60
N LEU A 625 -52.22 -46.46 0.71
CA LEU A 625 -51.47 -47.57 0.12
C LEU A 625 -51.99 -48.90 0.70
N ASP A 626 -52.16 -49.90 -0.15
CA ASP A 626 -52.64 -51.22 0.25
C ASP A 626 -51.79 -51.78 1.40
N LYS A 627 -52.44 -52.16 2.51
CA LYS A 627 -51.76 -52.67 3.71
C LYS A 627 -50.90 -53.87 3.40
N ALA A 628 -51.29 -54.75 2.48
CA ALA A 628 -50.48 -55.90 2.11
C ALA A 628 -49.13 -55.49 1.51
N LEU A 629 -49.08 -54.40 0.74
CA LEU A 629 -47.83 -53.86 0.19
C LEU A 629 -46.95 -53.23 1.28
N VAL A 630 -47.53 -52.78 2.39
CA VAL A 630 -46.82 -52.15 3.51
C VAL A 630 -46.33 -53.19 4.52
N GLU A 631 -47.21 -54.09 4.94
CA GLU A 631 -47.01 -55.03 6.06
C GLU A 631 -46.21 -56.28 5.64
N HIS A 632 -46.21 -56.65 4.36
CA HIS A 632 -45.57 -57.88 3.90
C HIS A 632 -44.40 -57.56 2.97
N PRO A 633 -43.13 -57.73 3.41
CA PRO A 633 -41.94 -57.45 2.60
C PRO A 633 -41.81 -58.28 1.32
N THR A 634 -42.41 -59.46 1.28
CA THR A 634 -42.45 -60.32 0.08
C THR A 634 -43.82 -60.97 -0.07
N GLU A 635 -44.14 -61.41 -1.29
CA GLU A 635 -45.34 -62.21 -1.55
C GLU A 635 -45.40 -63.45 -0.63
N TYR A 636 -44.24 -64.08 -0.37
CA TYR A 636 -44.16 -65.24 0.53
C TYR A 636 -44.69 -64.96 1.95
N HIS A 637 -44.42 -63.78 2.53
CA HIS A 637 -44.96 -63.41 3.85
C HIS A 637 -46.49 -63.30 3.84
N PHE A 638 -47.03 -62.69 2.78
CA PHE A 638 -48.48 -62.57 2.61
C PHE A 638 -49.15 -63.94 2.42
N LEU A 639 -48.59 -64.80 1.57
CA LEU A 639 -49.14 -66.12 1.31
C LEU A 639 -49.04 -67.03 2.53
N PHE A 640 -47.92 -67.00 3.25
CA PHE A 640 -47.76 -67.74 4.50
C PHE A 640 -48.78 -67.28 5.55
N LYS A 641 -48.96 -65.96 5.75
CA LYS A 641 -50.00 -65.40 6.62
C LYS A 641 -51.40 -65.87 6.22
N THR A 642 -51.67 -65.86 4.92
CA THR A 642 -52.95 -66.31 4.36
C THR A 642 -53.24 -67.75 4.77
N LEU A 643 -52.25 -68.64 4.68
CA LEU A 643 -52.41 -70.05 5.08
C LEU A 643 -52.44 -70.23 6.61
N SER A 644 -51.58 -69.53 7.37
CA SER A 644 -51.51 -69.71 8.83
C SER A 644 -52.74 -69.15 9.56
N SER A 645 -53.38 -68.13 9.01
CA SER A 645 -54.64 -67.57 9.52
C SER A 645 -55.90 -68.21 8.92
N PHE A 646 -55.74 -69.15 7.97
CA PHE A 646 -56.86 -69.78 7.28
C PHE A 646 -57.66 -70.69 8.21
N LYS A 647 -58.92 -70.32 8.45
CA LYS A 647 -59.90 -71.17 9.17
C LYS A 647 -60.97 -71.76 8.25
N GLY A 648 -61.10 -71.23 7.03
CA GLY A 648 -62.21 -71.49 6.12
C GLY A 648 -63.51 -70.86 6.62
N ASP A 649 -64.30 -70.28 5.72
CA ASP A 649 -65.66 -69.79 6.00
C ASP A 649 -66.73 -70.87 5.79
N GLY A 650 -66.30 -72.11 5.52
CA GLY A 650 -67.16 -73.24 5.20
C GLY A 650 -67.64 -73.28 3.74
N THR A 651 -67.27 -72.29 2.91
CA THR A 651 -67.75 -72.17 1.53
C THR A 651 -66.69 -72.62 0.53
N ILE A 652 -67.13 -73.15 -0.61
CA ILE A 652 -66.25 -73.50 -1.74
C ILE A 652 -65.58 -72.23 -2.29
N GLY A 653 -66.32 -71.11 -2.38
CA GLY A 653 -65.79 -69.83 -2.87
C GLY A 653 -64.64 -69.29 -2.02
N GLY A 654 -64.77 -69.34 -0.69
CA GLY A 654 -63.72 -68.96 0.25
C GLY A 654 -62.48 -69.85 0.21
N CYS A 655 -62.61 -71.10 -0.25
CA CYS A 655 -61.50 -72.06 -0.34
C CYS A 655 -60.88 -72.19 -1.75
N TYR A 656 -61.53 -71.67 -2.79
CA TYR A 656 -61.15 -71.93 -4.18
C TYR A 656 -59.72 -71.53 -4.55
N HIS A 657 -59.20 -70.46 -3.95
CA HIS A 657 -57.86 -69.95 -4.19
C HIS A 657 -56.79 -70.64 -3.34
N ILE A 658 -57.17 -71.42 -2.32
CA ILE A 658 -56.24 -72.00 -1.33
C ILE A 658 -55.25 -72.98 -1.96
N PRO A 659 -55.62 -73.89 -2.88
CA PRO A 659 -54.63 -74.74 -3.56
C PRO A 659 -53.50 -73.96 -4.23
N ASN A 660 -53.81 -72.83 -4.88
CA ASN A 660 -52.82 -71.94 -5.51
C ASN A 660 -51.88 -71.30 -4.49
N VAL A 661 -52.43 -70.81 -3.37
CA VAL A 661 -51.64 -70.23 -2.28
C VAL A 661 -50.73 -71.30 -1.66
N THR A 662 -51.29 -72.48 -1.36
CA THR A 662 -50.57 -73.65 -0.82
C THR A 662 -49.41 -74.06 -1.73
N ARG A 663 -49.63 -74.11 -3.05
CA ARG A 663 -48.59 -74.40 -4.03
C ARG A 663 -47.45 -73.38 -3.99
N LYS A 664 -47.76 -72.09 -4.05
CA LYS A 664 -46.74 -71.04 -4.01
C LYS A 664 -45.92 -71.05 -2.72
N VAL A 665 -46.56 -71.26 -1.57
CA VAL A 665 -45.85 -71.38 -0.28
C VAL A 665 -44.96 -72.61 -0.26
N LEU A 666 -45.47 -73.76 -0.71
CA LEU A 666 -44.73 -75.01 -0.79
C LEU A 666 -43.50 -74.90 -1.71
N GLU A 667 -43.69 -74.42 -2.94
CA GLU A 667 -42.61 -74.24 -3.93
C GLU A 667 -41.56 -73.28 -3.38
N THR A 668 -41.98 -72.10 -2.87
CA THR A 668 -41.04 -71.12 -2.31
C THR A 668 -40.27 -71.68 -1.12
N PHE A 669 -40.94 -72.39 -0.20
CA PHE A 669 -40.28 -72.98 0.96
C PHE A 669 -39.25 -74.04 0.54
N LEU A 670 -39.64 -74.96 -0.35
CA LEU A 670 -38.75 -76.02 -0.83
C LEU A 670 -37.60 -75.51 -1.69
N ASP A 671 -37.77 -74.40 -2.43
CA ASP A 671 -36.69 -73.77 -3.18
C ASP A 671 -35.55 -73.30 -2.29
N PHE A 672 -35.86 -72.83 -1.07
CA PHE A 672 -34.85 -72.45 -0.08
C PHE A 672 -34.37 -73.62 0.78
N PHE A 673 -35.28 -74.55 1.15
CA PHE A 673 -34.96 -75.66 2.04
C PHE A 673 -34.21 -76.81 1.34
N VAL A 674 -34.53 -77.06 0.06
CA VAL A 674 -33.88 -78.05 -0.82
C VAL A 674 -33.39 -77.31 -2.08
N PRO A 675 -32.26 -76.58 -1.98
CA PRO A 675 -31.77 -75.77 -3.09
C PRO A 675 -31.31 -76.66 -4.25
N GLY A 676 -31.85 -76.41 -5.44
CA GLY A 676 -31.53 -77.20 -6.63
C GLY A 676 -32.52 -77.01 -7.77
N LYS A 677 -32.18 -77.57 -8.95
CA LYS A 677 -33.01 -77.54 -10.17
C LYS A 677 -34.06 -78.67 -10.23
N SER A 678 -34.25 -79.42 -9.15
CA SER A 678 -35.21 -80.51 -9.05
C SER A 678 -36.65 -80.01 -9.20
N SER A 679 -37.54 -80.85 -9.74
CA SER A 679 -38.98 -80.56 -9.77
C SER A 679 -39.56 -80.51 -8.35
N LEU A 680 -40.71 -79.86 -8.18
CA LEU A 680 -41.42 -79.80 -6.90
C LEU A 680 -41.58 -81.18 -6.25
N TYR A 681 -41.99 -82.18 -7.05
CA TYR A 681 -42.14 -83.56 -6.59
C TYR A 681 -40.83 -84.14 -6.05
N ASN A 682 -39.72 -83.98 -6.77
CA ASN A 682 -38.42 -84.51 -6.35
C ASN A 682 -37.91 -83.81 -5.08
N LYS A 683 -38.09 -82.48 -4.97
CA LYS A 683 -37.74 -81.75 -3.74
C LYS A 683 -38.52 -82.27 -2.52
N LEU A 684 -39.77 -82.66 -2.71
CA LEU A 684 -40.60 -83.22 -1.65
C LEU A 684 -40.18 -84.65 -1.26
N LEU A 685 -39.60 -85.44 -2.17
CA LEU A 685 -39.02 -86.75 -1.84
C LEU A 685 -37.76 -86.62 -0.97
N GLU A 686 -36.99 -85.54 -1.14
CA GLU A 686 -35.74 -85.30 -0.41
C GLU A 686 -35.96 -84.88 1.06
N VAL A 687 -37.14 -84.38 1.42
CA VAL A 687 -37.45 -83.97 2.80
C VAL A 687 -38.01 -85.12 3.65
N LYS A 688 -37.56 -85.19 4.90
CA LYS A 688 -37.99 -86.20 5.87
C LYS A 688 -39.26 -85.77 6.61
N PHE A 689 -40.42 -86.18 6.12
CA PHE A 689 -41.75 -85.96 6.71
C PHE A 689 -42.69 -87.13 6.37
N ASP A 690 -43.88 -87.20 6.96
CA ASP A 690 -44.84 -88.29 6.72
C ASP A 690 -45.20 -88.44 5.23
N GLU A 691 -44.96 -89.61 4.63
CA GLU A 691 -45.12 -89.85 3.19
C GLU A 691 -46.57 -89.68 2.70
N ASN A 692 -47.56 -90.01 3.53
CA ASN A 692 -48.96 -89.83 3.17
C ASN A 692 -49.33 -88.35 3.15
N LYS A 693 -48.88 -87.58 4.16
CA LYS A 693 -49.07 -86.12 4.20
C LYS A 693 -48.34 -85.43 3.06
N LYS A 694 -47.10 -85.81 2.73
CA LYS A 694 -46.37 -85.27 1.57
C LYS A 694 -47.14 -85.50 0.27
N THR A 695 -47.59 -86.73 0.04
CA THR A 695 -48.38 -87.07 -1.15
C THR A 695 -49.68 -86.28 -1.22
N ALA A 696 -50.39 -86.13 -0.10
CA ALA A 696 -51.64 -85.36 -0.02
C ALA A 696 -51.41 -83.87 -0.31
N ILE A 697 -50.40 -83.24 0.32
CA ILE A 697 -50.01 -81.84 0.06
C ILE A 697 -49.71 -81.65 -1.43
N TYR A 698 -48.88 -82.51 -2.02
CA TYR A 698 -48.49 -82.40 -3.42
C TYR A 698 -49.70 -82.53 -4.34
N LYS A 699 -50.56 -83.53 -4.12
CA LYS A 699 -51.76 -83.74 -4.93
C LYS A 699 -52.73 -82.58 -4.84
N PHE A 700 -53.02 -82.12 -3.63
CA PHE A 700 -53.87 -80.95 -3.40
C PHE A 700 -53.31 -79.70 -4.09
N ALA A 701 -52.04 -79.37 -3.84
CA ALA A 701 -51.41 -78.17 -4.37
C ALA A 701 -51.21 -78.25 -5.89
N ASN A 702 -50.86 -79.41 -6.44
CA ASN A 702 -50.57 -79.55 -7.86
C ASN A 702 -51.82 -79.72 -8.72
N ASP A 703 -52.76 -80.57 -8.32
CA ASP A 703 -53.88 -80.94 -9.18
C ASP A 703 -54.99 -79.87 -9.12
N LEU A 704 -55.20 -79.21 -7.97
CA LEU A 704 -56.24 -78.19 -7.79
C LEU A 704 -55.75 -76.74 -8.01
N SER A 705 -54.47 -76.53 -8.36
CA SER A 705 -53.96 -75.22 -8.78
C SER A 705 -54.14 -74.95 -10.28
N HIS A 706 -54.44 -75.98 -11.07
CA HIS A 706 -54.60 -75.90 -12.52
C HIS A 706 -56.04 -76.11 -12.94
N PHE A 707 -56.38 -75.70 -14.16
CA PHE A 707 -57.67 -76.03 -14.76
C PHE A 707 -57.77 -77.55 -14.96
N THR A 708 -58.72 -78.19 -14.29
CA THR A 708 -58.92 -79.65 -14.33
C THR A 708 -60.01 -80.09 -15.31
N GLY A 709 -60.81 -79.16 -15.83
CA GLY A 709 -61.98 -79.47 -16.68
C GLY A 709 -63.16 -80.09 -15.94
N GLN A 710 -63.07 -80.25 -14.61
CA GLN A 710 -64.14 -80.79 -13.76
C GLN A 710 -64.89 -79.64 -13.05
N GLY A 711 -66.12 -79.91 -12.61
CA GLY A 711 -66.88 -78.97 -11.76
C GLY A 711 -66.26 -78.78 -10.37
N PHE A 712 -66.85 -77.93 -9.53
CA PHE A 712 -66.34 -77.72 -8.17
C PHE A 712 -66.32 -79.01 -7.36
N GLU A 713 -65.16 -79.35 -6.80
CA GLU A 713 -64.99 -80.52 -5.93
C GLU A 713 -65.72 -80.29 -4.59
N PRO A 714 -66.71 -81.12 -4.21
CA PRO A 714 -67.47 -80.93 -2.96
C PRO A 714 -66.61 -81.01 -1.69
N GLY A 715 -65.51 -81.76 -1.75
CA GLY A 715 -64.56 -81.93 -0.64
C GLY A 715 -63.57 -80.77 -0.45
N LEU A 716 -63.55 -79.76 -1.35
CA LEU A 716 -62.52 -78.72 -1.38
C LEU A 716 -62.33 -77.99 -0.05
N VAL A 717 -63.42 -77.77 0.69
CA VAL A 717 -63.38 -77.09 1.99
C VAL A 717 -62.60 -77.92 3.02
N GLN A 718 -62.91 -79.21 3.14
CA GLN A 718 -62.25 -80.12 4.08
C GLN A 718 -60.80 -80.39 3.65
N GLU A 719 -60.58 -80.61 2.35
CA GLU A 719 -59.25 -80.83 1.80
C GLU A 719 -58.34 -79.59 1.93
N SER A 720 -58.89 -78.37 1.80
CA SER A 720 -58.12 -77.14 2.04
C SER A 720 -57.67 -77.03 3.49
N GLN A 721 -58.58 -77.24 4.46
CA GLN A 721 -58.22 -77.20 5.88
C GLN A 721 -57.17 -78.25 6.24
N LYS A 722 -57.36 -79.48 5.75
CA LYS A 722 -56.46 -80.61 6.02
C LYS A 722 -55.07 -80.43 5.42
N ASN A 723 -54.99 -80.10 4.13
CA ASN A 723 -53.70 -80.01 3.43
C ASN A 723 -52.92 -78.73 3.79
N VAL A 724 -53.60 -77.63 4.14
CA VAL A 724 -52.94 -76.46 4.72
C VAL A 724 -52.33 -76.80 6.08
N ALA A 725 -53.05 -77.51 6.94
CA ALA A 725 -52.52 -77.96 8.23
C ALA A 725 -51.29 -78.88 8.04
N TYR A 726 -51.35 -79.83 7.10
CA TYR A 726 -50.21 -80.69 6.78
C TYR A 726 -49.00 -79.92 6.26
N LEU A 727 -49.20 -78.91 5.38
CA LEU A 727 -48.11 -78.08 4.89
C LEU A 727 -47.46 -77.28 6.03
N LEU A 728 -48.25 -76.64 6.89
CA LEU A 728 -47.73 -75.87 8.01
C LEU A 728 -47.00 -76.75 9.02
N GLU A 729 -47.54 -77.94 9.33
CA GLU A 729 -46.88 -78.96 10.15
C GLU A 729 -45.55 -79.41 9.53
N MET A 730 -45.52 -79.61 8.21
CA MET A 730 -44.30 -79.97 7.49
C MET A 730 -43.24 -78.87 7.60
N ILE A 731 -43.62 -77.61 7.36
CA ILE A 731 -42.70 -76.46 7.47
C ILE A 731 -42.18 -76.35 8.91
N GLN A 732 -43.03 -76.52 9.92
CA GLN A 732 -42.64 -76.49 11.33
C GLN A 732 -41.69 -77.65 11.70
N ALA A 733 -41.96 -78.86 11.23
CA ALA A 733 -41.14 -80.04 11.50
C ALA A 733 -39.77 -79.97 10.83
N LEU A 734 -39.72 -79.46 9.60
CA LEU A 734 -38.49 -79.37 8.80
C LEU A 734 -37.65 -78.14 9.18
N ALA A 735 -38.28 -77.01 9.49
CA ALA A 735 -37.62 -75.73 9.73
C ALA A 735 -38.33 -74.91 10.85
N PRO A 736 -38.23 -75.33 12.13
CA PRO A 736 -38.99 -74.73 13.23
C PRO A 736 -38.67 -73.24 13.43
N GLN A 737 -37.40 -72.85 13.35
CA GLN A 737 -36.99 -71.44 13.48
C GLN A 737 -37.59 -70.54 12.37
N HIS A 738 -37.64 -71.06 11.13
CA HIS A 738 -38.26 -70.35 10.01
C HIS A 738 -39.76 -70.20 10.23
N TYR A 739 -40.43 -71.28 10.63
CA TYR A 739 -41.86 -71.28 10.93
C TYR A 739 -42.23 -70.27 12.03
N ASP A 740 -41.53 -70.30 13.17
CA ASP A 740 -41.77 -69.40 14.30
C ASP A 740 -41.50 -67.93 13.90
N GLY A 741 -40.42 -67.69 13.14
CA GLY A 741 -40.10 -66.37 12.61
C GLY A 741 -41.18 -65.84 11.66
N MET A 742 -41.71 -66.69 10.77
CA MET A 742 -42.78 -66.33 9.85
C MET A 742 -44.10 -66.06 10.60
N LEU A 743 -44.44 -66.84 11.63
CA LEU A 743 -45.59 -66.55 12.49
C LEU A 743 -45.44 -65.20 13.21
N ALA A 744 -44.28 -64.91 13.79
CA ALA A 744 -44.03 -63.63 14.46
C ALA A 744 -44.04 -62.43 13.48
N ALA A 745 -43.57 -62.62 12.24
CA ALA A 745 -43.58 -61.58 11.22
C ALA A 745 -44.98 -61.35 10.59
N THR A 746 -45.92 -62.27 10.81
CA THR A 746 -47.26 -62.24 10.19
C THR A 746 -48.40 -62.10 11.18
N SER A 747 -48.13 -62.20 12.48
CA SER A 747 -49.08 -62.07 13.60
C SER A 747 -49.72 -60.69 13.72
#